data_AF-A0A7S3QII5-F1
#
_entry.id   AF-A0A7S3QII5-F1
#
_cell.length_a   1.000
_cell.length_b   1.000
_cell.length_c   1.000
_cell.angle_alpha   90.00
_cell.angle_beta   90.00
_cell.angle_gamma   90.00
#
_symmetry.space_group_name_H-M   'P 1'
#
loop_
_entity.id
_entity.type
_entity.pdbx_description
1 polymer ?
#
loop_
_entity_poly.entity_id
_entity_poly.type
_entity_poly.pdbx_seq_one_letter_code
_entity_poly.pdbx_strand_id
1 'polypeptide(L)'
;MDMFCGCFAPQKQSRQIAAADNQSASSEIVKKTPSVKMNLDTGSTFGIIRDVPSLYNITRCGPELETHTKIVDVPSPFKSDLLVDDELEPSRYLSIKFEGIHDSHYIGINEIVFKDASGNPIDYTNIEVDGNEVDHDSTQPAFPPNGWWAVVGGDHSLVFDFGEVTHVSQIYFYCANSASTPKKMEISDSKSFLSDTSNDYSTEYYFQTAGEPLTDPTSVVFADNKSCEQVIESLNQEKPSNKFASFTSSDGVCHYVFYEKGTRTSAYNYYFGSEPDKAIQLAKNTVVQDGVEIPKVELRAMKLSELQAVRAIIISKCIEDKWISSYDKRKLRPEEVNLYDLNQSLILPLTERRNCAFKELFTTGDSLPTYYVSHWWGEPVLDFIRCCEYHAERHGFSPDEAQYWVCAYANRQHDLGADLGDDPSKSSFNKTMALARGVLLVCDMNLVVASRIWVDFELYRTVAMQSGLDITMHANGSPHLIAASGLPNETPYQKNKREQNFPFALLCKKMLKVELHKGDSSMPIDKVRILNTMIEHKPLDSDEVLQRMKEKNLEDPRYQQDLEKYAISDNAIKAEIACKAISVALSTEGQDSNDFHGFDLLKIIASDELRKTITFNDIVSLDAVDDDVLVTLVKLTENKSIETFELNAKGCINVTNAALERLEISDTLSNLSLNLGYAKNITNDALIKFISSKLPESLETLDLEVSGYKTPEGNYLPNRYSTFLEEFANVIPHHLTTLKLNSTLDDEDGGLEGLLQLARSLPSSTVSLDLTFEQWDNFKSDMIIEIAKALPSTLQNFRICFYNGDHIEDNDMEMLASEISNKVNLKSFTLYTRSHGGYGYYKMRDIKSLEEILNFSA
;
A
#
# COMPACT_ATOMS: atom_id res chain seq x y z
N MET A 1 -29.11 9.72 18.00
CA MET A 1 -28.09 10.78 18.15
C MET A 1 -28.57 11.95 17.31
N ASP A 2 -29.62 12.61 17.79
CA ASP A 2 -30.17 13.82 17.20
C ASP A 2 -29.75 14.96 18.13
N MET A 3 -28.93 15.90 17.66
CA MET A 3 -28.99 17.30 18.07
C MET A 3 -27.92 18.18 17.38
N PHE A 4 -28.43 19.11 16.57
CA PHE A 4 -27.90 20.43 16.20
C PHE A 4 -26.83 20.58 15.10
N CYS A 5 -27.35 20.95 13.92
CA CYS A 5 -26.75 21.97 13.06
C CYS A 5 -27.31 23.33 13.49
N GLY A 6 -26.48 24.18 14.07
CA GLY A 6 -26.89 25.48 14.62
C GLY A 6 -25.80 26.53 14.53
N CYS A 7 -25.14 26.65 13.37
CA CYS A 7 -24.22 27.75 13.03
C CYS A 7 -24.19 27.94 11.51
N PHE A 8 -25.32 28.33 10.90
CA PHE A 8 -25.33 28.89 9.54
C PHE A 8 -26.12 30.21 9.59
N ALA A 9 -25.44 31.32 9.28
CA ALA A 9 -26.11 32.60 9.10
C ALA A 9 -27.03 32.52 7.87
N PRO A 10 -28.31 32.94 7.96
CA PRO A 10 -29.23 32.82 6.82
C PRO A 10 -28.85 33.81 5.71
N GLN A 11 -28.60 33.28 4.51
CA GLN A 11 -28.55 34.07 3.28
C GLN A 11 -29.92 34.75 3.07
N LYS A 12 -29.93 36.09 3.01
CA LYS A 12 -31.13 36.87 2.65
C LYS A 12 -31.47 36.61 1.18
N GLN A 13 -32.60 35.96 0.93
CA GLN A 13 -33.25 35.95 -0.39
C GLN A 13 -33.68 37.37 -0.77
N SER A 14 -33.13 37.90 -1.86
CA SER A 14 -33.55 39.15 -2.49
C SER A 14 -34.86 38.95 -3.25
N ARG A 15 -35.97 39.47 -2.72
CA ARG A 15 -37.20 39.76 -3.48
C ARG A 15 -37.02 41.09 -4.23
N GLN A 16 -37.18 41.08 -5.54
CA GLN A 16 -37.36 42.27 -6.37
C GLN A 16 -38.66 43.00 -5.96
N ILE A 17 -38.56 44.25 -5.51
CA ILE A 17 -39.65 45.23 -5.57
C ILE A 17 -39.04 46.60 -5.95
N ALA A 18 -39.79 47.33 -6.77
CA ALA A 18 -39.45 48.53 -7.53
C ALA A 18 -39.07 49.79 -6.72
N ALA A 19 -38.52 50.75 -7.47
CA ALA A 19 -37.91 52.03 -7.10
C ALA A 19 -38.77 53.04 -6.32
N ALA A 20 -38.12 53.82 -5.46
CA ALA A 20 -38.36 55.25 -5.23
C ALA A 20 -37.20 55.90 -4.44
N ASP A 21 -36.85 57.14 -4.81
CA ASP A 21 -35.80 58.01 -4.26
C ASP A 21 -35.89 58.28 -2.75
N ASN A 22 -34.73 58.35 -2.05
CA ASN A 22 -34.33 59.57 -1.33
C ASN A 22 -32.93 59.51 -0.67
N GLN A 23 -32.39 60.71 -0.46
CA GLN A 23 -31.03 61.08 -0.06
C GLN A 23 -30.60 60.76 1.39
N SER A 24 -29.28 60.60 1.53
CA SER A 24 -28.40 60.98 2.66
C SER A 24 -28.68 60.46 4.08
N ALA A 25 -27.73 59.70 4.63
CA ALA A 25 -26.94 60.10 5.81
C ALA A 25 -25.91 59.01 6.16
N SER A 26 -24.64 59.41 6.11
CA SER A 26 -23.47 58.69 6.61
C SER A 26 -23.48 58.57 8.14
N SER A 27 -23.20 57.38 8.66
CA SER A 27 -22.42 57.25 9.89
C SER A 27 -21.68 55.90 9.89
N GLU A 28 -20.36 56.00 9.85
CA GLU A 28 -19.41 54.90 9.95
C GLU A 28 -19.48 54.26 11.34
N ILE A 29 -19.72 52.95 11.38
CA ILE A 29 -19.17 52.08 12.43
C ILE A 29 -18.40 50.99 11.69
N VAL A 30 -17.19 51.32 11.26
CA VAL A 30 -16.20 50.35 10.80
C VAL A 30 -15.73 49.59 12.04
N LYS A 31 -16.32 48.42 12.30
CA LYS A 31 -15.68 47.41 13.13
C LYS A 31 -14.40 46.99 12.41
N LYS A 32 -13.26 47.51 12.86
CA LYS A 32 -11.94 47.01 12.45
C LYS A 32 -11.82 45.56 12.93
N THR A 33 -11.96 44.61 12.02
CA THR A 33 -11.50 43.24 12.22
C THR A 33 -9.96 43.28 12.33
N PRO A 34 -9.33 42.65 13.33
CA PRO A 34 -7.87 42.67 13.45
C PRO A 34 -7.25 41.95 12.25
N SER A 35 -6.23 42.54 11.64
CA SER A 35 -5.37 41.84 10.68
C SER A 35 -4.59 40.76 11.43
N VAL A 36 -4.91 39.48 11.21
CA VAL A 36 -4.10 38.36 11.69
C VAL A 36 -2.84 38.31 10.83
N LYS A 37 -1.79 39.01 11.25
CA LYS A 37 -0.42 38.65 10.87
C LYS A 37 -0.01 37.51 11.78
N MET A 38 -0.09 36.26 11.30
CA MET A 38 0.46 35.14 12.05
C MET A 38 1.99 35.22 11.96
N ASN A 39 2.64 35.64 13.04
CA ASN A 39 4.07 35.44 13.19
C ASN A 39 4.25 34.00 13.70
N LEU A 40 4.76 33.10 12.87
CA LEU A 40 5.23 31.78 13.31
C LEU A 40 6.59 31.98 13.96
N ASP A 41 6.61 32.55 15.16
CA ASP A 41 7.82 32.67 15.96
C ASP A 41 8.09 31.30 16.61
N THR A 42 8.52 30.32 15.80
CA THR A 42 8.86 28.98 16.27
C THR A 42 10.20 28.98 17.01
N GLY A 43 10.43 29.95 17.91
CA GLY A 43 11.64 30.05 18.72
C GLY A 43 11.87 28.84 19.63
N SER A 44 10.87 27.95 19.76
CA SER A 44 10.96 26.69 20.47
C SER A 44 11.69 25.63 19.62
N THR A 45 12.58 24.89 20.29
CA THR A 45 13.22 23.59 20.01
C THR A 45 12.32 22.52 19.36
N PHE A 46 11.69 22.85 18.25
CA PHE A 46 10.78 21.99 17.52
C PHE A 46 11.59 20.93 16.77
N GLY A 47 11.29 19.65 16.96
CA GLY A 47 11.93 18.56 16.22
C GLY A 47 13.39 18.24 16.59
N ILE A 48 13.96 18.79 17.67
CA ILE A 48 15.28 18.32 18.11
C ILE A 48 15.08 17.03 18.91
N ILE A 49 15.42 15.89 18.31
CA ILE A 49 15.63 14.65 19.05
C ILE A 49 16.80 14.88 20.02
N ARG A 50 16.49 15.11 21.30
CA ARG A 50 17.52 15.13 22.34
C ARG A 50 17.56 13.76 23.00
N ASP A 51 18.72 13.14 22.93
CA ASP A 51 19.06 12.02 23.81
C ASP A 51 19.21 12.57 25.23
N VAL A 52 18.10 12.59 25.96
CA VAL A 52 18.03 13.14 27.32
C VAL A 52 19.12 12.55 28.22
N PRO A 53 19.40 11.23 28.22
CA PRO A 53 20.52 10.66 28.98
C PRO A 53 21.89 11.28 28.74
N SER A 54 22.27 11.59 27.49
CA SER A 54 23.57 12.20 27.20
C SER A 54 23.63 13.68 27.57
N LEU A 55 22.49 14.40 27.56
CA LEU A 55 22.43 15.82 27.94
C LEU A 55 22.51 16.05 29.46
N TYR A 56 21.97 15.11 30.26
CA TYR A 56 21.91 15.23 31.73
C TYR A 56 22.96 14.37 32.45
N ASN A 57 23.94 13.83 31.73
CA ASN A 57 25.05 13.05 32.28
C ASN A 57 24.59 11.84 33.12
N ILE A 58 23.43 11.27 32.76
CA ILE A 58 22.93 10.03 33.35
C ILE A 58 23.75 8.91 32.73
N THR A 59 24.66 8.33 33.52
CA THR A 59 25.71 7.44 33.02
C THR A 59 25.10 6.11 32.55
N ARG A 60 24.97 5.90 31.23
CA ARG A 60 24.45 4.66 30.61
C ARG A 60 25.43 3.45 30.69
N CYS A 61 26.11 3.24 31.83
CA CYS A 61 27.18 2.23 31.96
C CYS A 61 27.02 1.27 33.15
N GLY A 62 25.81 1.10 33.70
CA GLY A 62 25.55 0.20 34.85
C GLY A 62 24.96 -1.16 34.45
N PRO A 63 25.09 -2.21 35.29
CA PRO A 63 24.50 -3.55 35.05
C PRO A 63 22.97 -3.64 35.27
N GLU A 64 22.30 -2.52 35.56
CA GLU A 64 20.85 -2.41 35.82
C GLU A 64 20.07 -1.80 34.63
N LEU A 65 20.65 -1.84 33.42
CA LEU A 65 20.10 -1.15 32.23
C LEU A 65 18.92 -1.90 31.61
N GLU A 66 17.97 -1.15 31.02
CA GLU A 66 16.88 -1.69 30.20
C GLU A 66 17.35 -1.94 28.76
N THR A 67 17.21 -3.19 28.30
CA THR A 67 17.55 -3.63 26.95
C THR A 67 16.30 -3.62 26.05
N HIS A 68 16.42 -3.16 24.81
CA HIS A 68 15.42 -3.35 23.75
C HIS A 68 15.85 -4.51 22.86
N THR A 69 14.89 -5.28 22.36
CA THR A 69 15.17 -6.44 21.50
C THR A 69 14.11 -6.57 20.44
N LYS A 70 14.56 -6.54 19.18
CA LYS A 70 13.76 -6.82 18.00
C LYS A 70 13.89 -8.26 17.58
N ILE A 71 12.76 -8.91 17.35
CA ILE A 71 12.69 -10.28 16.86
C ILE A 71 12.28 -10.28 15.40
N VAL A 72 13.05 -10.96 14.55
CA VAL A 72 12.86 -11.01 13.10
C VAL A 72 12.83 -12.46 12.65
N ASP A 73 11.72 -12.88 12.03
CA ASP A 73 11.71 -14.10 11.23
C ASP A 73 12.44 -13.84 9.91
N VAL A 74 13.40 -14.69 9.56
CA VAL A 74 14.29 -14.46 8.43
C VAL A 74 13.89 -15.36 7.25
N PRO A 75 13.26 -14.80 6.21
CA PRO A 75 12.83 -15.59 5.06
C PRO A 75 14.03 -16.04 4.24
N SER A 76 13.93 -17.23 3.67
CA SER A 76 15.00 -17.85 2.88
C SER A 76 14.75 -17.72 1.37
N PRO A 77 15.75 -17.28 0.56
CA PRO A 77 17.03 -16.69 0.94
C PRO A 77 16.89 -15.24 1.41
N PHE A 78 17.73 -14.80 2.35
CA PHE A 78 17.70 -13.41 2.82
C PHE A 78 18.81 -12.54 2.23
N LYS A 79 18.43 -11.52 1.47
CA LYS A 79 19.32 -10.44 1.02
C LYS A 79 18.56 -9.11 1.01
N SER A 80 18.58 -8.39 2.13
CA SER A 80 17.82 -7.14 2.25
C SER A 80 18.27 -6.30 3.44
N ASP A 81 17.77 -5.06 3.47
CA ASP A 81 17.84 -4.18 4.62
C ASP A 81 16.73 -4.53 5.63
N LEU A 82 17.13 -4.74 6.88
CA LEU A 82 16.21 -4.83 8.02
C LEU A 82 16.15 -3.47 8.70
N LEU A 83 14.97 -2.85 8.70
CA LEU A 83 14.71 -1.69 9.54
C LEU A 83 14.75 -2.13 11.02
N VAL A 84 15.46 -1.40 11.89
CA VAL A 84 15.58 -1.72 13.32
C VAL A 84 15.36 -0.51 14.24
N ASP A 85 15.27 0.71 13.71
CA ASP A 85 14.94 1.94 14.48
C ASP A 85 13.48 2.01 14.95
N ASP A 86 12.65 1.07 14.53
CA ASP A 86 11.28 0.96 15.01
C ASP A 86 11.21 0.44 16.44
N GLU A 87 12.21 -0.32 16.92
CA GLU A 87 12.24 -0.90 18.27
C GLU A 87 13.53 -0.63 19.07
N LEU A 88 14.67 -0.40 18.42
CA LEU A 88 15.98 -0.24 19.09
C LEU A 88 16.31 1.23 19.39
N GLU A 89 16.97 1.49 20.52
CA GLU A 89 17.47 2.82 20.88
C GLU A 89 18.92 3.04 20.38
N PRO A 90 19.36 4.30 20.19
CA PRO A 90 20.76 4.62 19.96
C PRO A 90 21.63 4.07 21.10
N SER A 91 22.62 3.28 20.72
CA SER A 91 23.48 2.57 21.64
C SER A 91 24.90 2.50 21.11
N ARG A 92 25.83 2.28 22.02
CA ARG A 92 27.21 1.96 21.68
C ARG A 92 27.37 0.50 21.25
N TYR A 93 26.52 -0.38 21.77
CA TYR A 93 26.60 -1.81 21.53
C TYR A 93 25.35 -2.30 20.83
N LEU A 94 25.51 -3.31 19.97
CA LEU A 94 24.39 -4.04 19.40
C LEU A 94 24.71 -5.53 19.38
N SER A 95 23.81 -6.32 19.95
CA SER A 95 23.90 -7.78 20.00
C SER A 95 22.94 -8.40 19.01
N ILE A 96 23.37 -9.43 18.29
CA ILE A 96 22.53 -10.19 17.34
C ILE A 96 22.62 -11.66 17.70
N LYS A 97 21.49 -12.30 17.92
CA LYS A 97 21.38 -13.74 18.14
C LYS A 97 20.60 -14.37 17.00
N PHE A 98 21.13 -15.45 16.46
CA PHE A 98 20.51 -16.25 15.42
C PHE A 98 19.93 -17.51 16.06
N GLU A 99 18.76 -17.93 15.60
CA GLU A 99 18.09 -19.15 16.06
C GLU A 99 17.57 -19.97 14.87
N GLY A 100 17.94 -21.24 14.84
CA GLY A 100 17.60 -22.19 13.79
C GLY A 100 18.19 -21.86 12.41
N ILE A 101 18.23 -22.88 11.55
CA ILE A 101 18.62 -22.78 10.13
C ILE A 101 17.61 -23.53 9.27
N HIS A 102 17.41 -23.08 8.03
CA HIS A 102 16.44 -23.66 7.10
C HIS A 102 16.78 -25.11 6.74
N ASP A 103 17.71 -25.33 5.81
CA ASP A 103 18.04 -26.66 5.27
C ASP A 103 19.57 -26.88 5.14
N SER A 104 20.36 -26.30 6.05
CA SER A 104 21.82 -26.44 6.09
C SER A 104 22.29 -27.00 7.44
N HIS A 105 23.60 -27.19 7.58
CA HIS A 105 24.27 -27.52 8.85
C HIS A 105 25.10 -26.33 9.40
N TYR A 106 25.08 -25.19 8.70
CA TYR A 106 25.81 -23.98 9.08
C TYR A 106 25.00 -22.72 8.73
N ILE A 107 25.21 -21.63 9.48
CA ILE A 107 24.79 -20.28 9.11
C ILE A 107 25.86 -19.67 8.22
N GLY A 108 25.46 -19.15 7.06
CA GLY A 108 26.35 -18.47 6.12
C GLY A 108 25.89 -17.05 5.83
N ILE A 109 26.69 -16.05 6.23
CA ILE A 109 26.43 -14.63 5.99
C ILE A 109 27.61 -14.05 5.19
N ASN A 110 27.34 -13.61 3.97
CA ASN A 110 28.32 -12.97 3.10
C ASN A 110 28.67 -11.56 3.55
N GLU A 111 27.68 -10.81 4.03
CA GLU A 111 27.85 -9.39 4.35
C GLU A 111 26.84 -8.95 5.42
N ILE A 112 27.32 -8.11 6.35
CA ILE A 112 26.50 -7.35 7.29
C ILE A 112 26.95 -5.89 7.29
N VAL A 113 26.00 -4.96 7.11
CA VAL A 113 26.26 -3.51 7.13
C VAL A 113 25.23 -2.83 8.02
N PHE A 114 25.69 -2.13 9.05
CA PHE A 114 24.84 -1.25 9.85
C PHE A 114 24.75 0.11 9.14
N LYS A 115 23.55 0.70 9.09
CA LYS A 115 23.32 1.98 8.43
C LYS A 115 22.66 2.99 9.35
N ASP A 116 23.00 4.26 9.18
CA ASP A 116 22.36 5.38 9.86
C ASP A 116 20.98 5.71 9.25
N ALA A 117 20.26 6.67 9.82
CA ALA A 117 18.93 7.09 9.31
C ALA A 117 18.95 7.65 7.88
N SER A 118 20.13 8.00 7.35
CA SER A 118 20.31 8.45 5.97
C SER A 118 20.74 7.32 5.02
N GLY A 119 20.86 6.09 5.51
CA GLY A 119 21.30 4.92 4.75
C GLY A 119 22.82 4.83 4.59
N ASN A 120 23.61 5.66 5.28
CA ASN A 120 25.06 5.60 5.21
C ASN A 120 25.60 4.48 6.11
N PRO A 121 26.62 3.72 5.67
CA PRO A 121 27.27 2.71 6.50
C PRO A 121 27.86 3.29 7.79
N ILE A 122 27.73 2.53 8.89
CA ILE A 122 28.29 2.81 10.21
C ILE A 122 29.46 1.86 10.45
N ASP A 123 30.59 2.40 10.86
CA ASP A 123 31.76 1.62 11.26
C ASP A 123 31.51 0.88 12.59
N TYR A 124 31.95 -0.37 12.67
CA TYR A 124 31.78 -1.20 13.86
C TYR A 124 32.98 -2.11 14.08
N THR A 125 33.12 -2.61 15.30
CA THR A 125 34.02 -3.72 15.65
C THR A 125 33.21 -4.86 16.23
N ASN A 126 33.34 -6.08 15.70
CA ASN A 126 32.80 -7.27 16.39
C ASN A 126 33.71 -7.60 17.57
N ILE A 127 33.15 -7.52 18.79
CA ILE A 127 33.89 -7.68 20.04
C ILE A 127 33.59 -8.99 20.76
N GLU A 128 32.55 -9.72 20.34
CA GLU A 128 32.15 -11.00 20.96
C GLU A 128 31.50 -11.94 19.93
N VAL A 129 31.79 -13.24 20.05
CA VAL A 129 31.16 -14.34 19.30
C VAL A 129 30.80 -15.47 20.28
N ASP A 130 29.54 -15.87 20.29
CA ASP A 130 29.00 -16.96 21.13
C ASP A 130 29.37 -16.83 22.63
N GLY A 131 29.33 -15.60 23.16
CA GLY A 131 29.66 -15.30 24.56
C GLY A 131 31.16 -15.16 24.84
N ASN A 132 32.03 -15.30 23.83
CA ASN A 132 33.49 -15.21 23.98
C ASN A 132 34.01 -13.92 23.35
N GLU A 133 34.85 -13.19 24.10
CA GLU A 133 35.48 -11.96 23.63
C GLU A 133 36.40 -12.26 22.45
N VAL A 134 36.33 -11.41 21.41
CA VAL A 134 37.18 -11.53 20.22
C VAL A 134 38.59 -11.09 20.58
N ASP A 135 39.52 -12.04 20.58
CA ASP A 135 40.94 -11.83 20.91
C ASP A 135 41.89 -12.23 19.77
N HIS A 136 41.36 -12.69 18.63
CA HIS A 136 42.06 -13.21 17.45
C HIS A 136 42.88 -14.50 17.66
N ASP A 137 43.20 -14.89 18.89
CA ASP A 137 43.97 -16.09 19.22
C ASP A 137 43.06 -17.30 19.48
N SER A 138 41.96 -17.10 20.21
CA SER A 138 41.01 -18.14 20.62
C SER A 138 39.65 -17.98 19.95
N THR A 139 39.20 -16.74 19.76
CA THR A 139 37.92 -16.40 19.14
C THR A 139 38.16 -15.40 18.01
N GLN A 140 37.86 -15.80 16.78
CA GLN A 140 37.98 -14.93 15.62
C GLN A 140 36.77 -14.00 15.50
N PRO A 141 36.94 -12.76 15.02
CA PRO A 141 35.80 -11.88 14.73
C PRO A 141 34.93 -12.50 13.65
N ALA A 142 33.63 -12.32 13.78
CA ALA A 142 32.72 -12.41 12.65
C ALA A 142 33.07 -11.29 11.65
N PHE A 143 33.13 -11.65 10.36
CA PHE A 143 33.40 -10.74 9.23
C PHE A 143 34.79 -10.07 9.23
N PRO A 144 35.88 -10.84 9.03
CA PRO A 144 37.21 -10.23 8.84
C PRO A 144 37.26 -9.40 7.55
N PRO A 145 38.22 -8.46 7.38
CA PRO A 145 38.25 -7.45 6.31
C PRO A 145 38.18 -7.93 4.83
N ASN A 146 38.07 -9.24 4.57
CA ASN A 146 37.86 -9.85 3.25
C ASN A 146 37.06 -11.18 3.33
N GLY A 147 36.23 -11.38 4.36
CA GLY A 147 35.64 -12.69 4.65
C GLY A 147 34.12 -12.66 4.80
N TRP A 148 33.49 -13.74 4.34
CA TRP A 148 32.13 -14.14 4.70
C TRP A 148 32.19 -14.91 6.02
N TRP A 149 31.15 -14.80 6.84
CA TRP A 149 31.05 -15.52 8.11
C TRP A 149 30.27 -16.83 7.91
N ALA A 150 30.91 -17.95 8.23
CA ALA A 150 30.33 -19.29 8.11
C ALA A 150 30.58 -20.07 9.40
N VAL A 151 29.52 -20.47 10.09
CA VAL A 151 29.61 -21.11 11.39
C VAL A 151 28.67 -22.30 11.49
N VAL A 152 29.18 -23.43 12.00
CA VAL A 152 28.44 -24.69 12.13
C VAL A 152 27.46 -24.60 13.30
N GLY A 153 26.21 -24.96 13.05
CA GLY A 153 25.13 -24.83 14.02
C GLY A 153 24.04 -23.88 13.55
N GLY A 154 22.89 -23.93 14.23
CA GLY A 154 21.75 -23.05 13.96
C GLY A 154 21.62 -21.89 14.94
N ASP A 155 22.39 -21.90 16.04
CA ASP A 155 22.23 -20.96 17.14
C ASP A 155 23.57 -20.29 17.44
N HIS A 156 23.66 -18.99 17.22
CA HIS A 156 24.88 -18.20 17.39
C HIS A 156 24.56 -16.79 17.89
N SER A 157 25.53 -16.11 18.50
CA SER A 157 25.38 -14.72 18.95
C SER A 157 26.61 -13.88 18.66
N LEU A 158 26.40 -12.62 18.27
CA LEU A 158 27.45 -11.64 17.95
C LEU A 158 27.20 -10.36 18.74
N VAL A 159 28.28 -9.69 19.18
CA VAL A 159 28.21 -8.35 19.76
C VAL A 159 29.10 -7.38 18.99
N PHE A 160 28.56 -6.23 18.65
CA PHE A 160 29.21 -5.15 17.91
C PHE A 160 29.38 -3.92 18.80
N ASP A 161 30.53 -3.27 18.73
CA ASP A 161 30.85 -1.97 19.37
C ASP A 161 31.04 -0.92 18.27
N PHE A 162 30.28 0.17 18.34
CA PHE A 162 30.37 1.32 17.42
C PHE A 162 31.36 2.39 17.91
N GLY A 163 31.97 2.20 19.08
CA GLY A 163 32.93 3.13 19.70
C GLY A 163 32.28 4.30 20.44
N GLU A 164 31.18 4.83 19.90
CA GLU A 164 30.34 5.86 20.51
C GLU A 164 28.86 5.47 20.47
N VAL A 165 28.00 6.26 21.12
CA VAL A 165 26.54 6.02 21.05
C VAL A 165 26.07 6.38 19.65
N THR A 166 25.61 5.37 18.90
CA THR A 166 25.25 5.51 17.50
C THR A 166 23.80 5.08 17.27
N HIS A 167 23.10 5.79 16.39
CA HIS A 167 21.76 5.40 15.95
C HIS A 167 21.86 4.52 14.70
N VAL A 168 21.62 3.21 14.89
CA VAL A 168 21.50 2.23 13.80
C VAL A 168 20.04 2.20 13.36
N SER A 169 19.76 2.63 12.12
CA SER A 169 18.40 2.61 11.58
C SER A 169 18.08 1.33 10.83
N GLN A 170 19.08 0.78 10.13
CA GLN A 170 18.93 -0.39 9.28
C GLN A 170 20.14 -1.31 9.43
N ILE A 171 19.91 -2.61 9.26
CA ILE A 171 20.95 -3.63 9.18
C ILE A 171 20.76 -4.38 7.86
N TYR A 172 21.67 -4.17 6.92
CA TYR A 172 21.73 -4.94 5.70
C TYR A 172 22.32 -6.32 6.00
N PHE A 173 21.63 -7.37 5.56
CA PHE A 173 22.14 -8.74 5.57
C PHE A 173 22.17 -9.32 4.16
N TYR A 174 23.24 -10.05 3.87
CA TYR A 174 23.32 -10.92 2.70
C TYR A 174 23.71 -12.34 3.12
N CYS A 175 22.74 -13.25 3.14
CA CYS A 175 23.01 -14.66 3.42
C CYS A 175 23.61 -15.37 2.20
N ALA A 176 24.47 -16.36 2.46
CA ALA A 176 25.26 -17.05 1.44
C ALA A 176 24.38 -17.87 0.46
N ASN A 177 23.33 -18.51 0.97
CA ASN A 177 22.34 -19.25 0.19
C ASN A 177 21.07 -19.47 1.03
N SER A 178 20.00 -19.94 0.37
CA SER A 178 18.70 -20.21 1.02
C SER A 178 18.82 -21.22 2.17
N ALA A 179 19.51 -22.34 1.95
CA ALA A 179 19.65 -23.38 2.96
C ALA A 179 20.34 -22.90 4.25
N SER A 180 21.35 -22.02 4.12
CA SER A 180 22.21 -21.53 5.22
C SER A 180 21.74 -20.20 5.81
N THR A 181 20.52 -19.78 5.48
CA THR A 181 19.87 -18.61 6.07
C THR A 181 19.37 -18.99 7.48
N PRO A 182 19.56 -18.16 8.51
CA PRO A 182 18.97 -18.40 9.83
C PRO A 182 17.44 -18.39 9.73
N LYS A 183 16.73 -19.02 10.66
CA LYS A 183 15.25 -18.98 10.70
C LYS A 183 14.74 -17.73 11.40
N LYS A 184 15.43 -17.32 12.45
CA LYS A 184 15.06 -16.21 13.31
C LYS A 184 16.30 -15.44 13.77
N MET A 185 16.14 -14.14 13.98
CA MET A 185 17.12 -13.23 14.56
C MET A 185 16.52 -12.45 15.73
N GLU A 186 17.29 -12.29 16.79
CA GLU A 186 16.99 -11.40 17.91
C GLU A 186 18.09 -10.34 17.98
N ILE A 187 17.74 -9.07 17.82
CA ILE A 187 18.65 -7.94 17.67
C ILE A 187 18.44 -7.02 18.86
N SER A 188 19.48 -6.66 19.58
CA SER A 188 19.38 -5.91 20.83
C SER A 188 20.34 -4.74 20.89
N ASP A 189 19.90 -3.61 21.46
CA ASP A 189 20.67 -2.37 21.65
C ASP A 189 21.61 -2.39 22.87
N SER A 190 22.00 -3.56 23.35
CA SER A 190 22.84 -3.72 24.54
C SER A 190 23.98 -4.72 24.29
N LYS A 191 24.93 -4.79 25.23
CA LYS A 191 26.05 -5.72 25.18
C LYS A 191 25.66 -7.17 25.51
N SER A 192 24.53 -7.37 26.19
CA SER A 192 24.08 -8.70 26.64
C SER A 192 22.57 -8.79 26.62
N PHE A 193 22.02 -9.89 26.14
CA PHE A 193 20.61 -10.23 26.34
C PHE A 193 20.36 -10.37 27.85
N LEU A 194 19.53 -9.50 28.44
CA LEU A 194 19.24 -9.57 29.88
C LEU A 194 18.57 -10.90 30.21
N SER A 195 19.07 -11.59 31.24
CA SER A 195 18.29 -12.60 31.95
C SER A 195 17.37 -11.88 32.92
N ASP A 196 16.08 -11.90 32.62
CA ASP A 196 14.85 -11.58 33.38
C ASP A 196 14.86 -11.28 34.91
N THR A 197 15.87 -10.62 35.47
CA THR A 197 15.98 -10.38 36.91
C THR A 197 16.57 -9.01 37.25
N SER A 198 15.69 -8.01 37.42
CA SER A 198 15.53 -7.20 38.66
C SER A 198 14.88 -5.86 38.32
N ASN A 199 13.55 -5.82 38.45
CA ASN A 199 12.75 -4.60 38.38
C ASN A 199 12.97 -3.76 39.63
N ASP A 200 13.46 -2.52 39.48
CA ASP A 200 13.08 -1.44 40.42
C ASP A 200 12.63 -0.14 39.72
N TYR A 201 12.65 -0.04 38.39
CA TYR A 201 11.90 0.95 37.61
C TYR A 201 11.53 0.40 36.23
N SER A 202 10.62 -0.58 36.14
CA SER A 202 10.08 -0.99 34.84
C SER A 202 9.06 0.05 34.37
N THR A 203 9.51 1.19 33.85
CA THR A 203 8.59 2.15 33.23
C THR A 203 8.45 1.78 31.77
N GLU A 204 7.30 1.20 31.40
CA GLU A 204 7.00 0.94 30.00
C GLU A 204 6.94 2.23 29.17
N TYR A 205 6.86 3.42 29.78
CA TYR A 205 6.85 4.72 29.10
C TYR A 205 8.09 5.58 29.38
N TYR A 206 8.70 6.07 28.31
CA TYR A 206 9.81 7.01 28.25
C TYR A 206 9.32 8.38 27.77
N PHE A 207 10.19 9.39 27.81
CA PHE A 207 9.82 10.77 27.49
C PHE A 207 10.81 11.41 26.51
N GLN A 208 10.28 12.22 25.58
CA GLN A 208 11.01 13.00 24.58
C GLN A 208 10.62 14.47 24.71
N THR A 209 11.62 15.35 24.78
CA THR A 209 11.41 16.79 24.98
C THR A 209 11.05 17.50 23.67
N ALA A 210 9.92 18.23 23.64
CA ALA A 210 9.72 19.33 22.72
C ALA A 210 9.52 20.65 23.49
N GLY A 211 10.64 21.27 23.86
CA GLY A 211 10.65 22.51 24.64
C GLY A 211 12.07 22.95 25.01
N GLU A 212 12.21 24.23 25.36
CA GLU A 212 13.49 24.93 25.54
C GLU A 212 14.52 24.18 26.42
N PRO A 213 15.83 24.38 26.21
CA PRO A 213 16.92 23.59 26.80
C PRO A 213 17.09 23.67 28.33
N LEU A 214 16.27 24.44 29.04
CA LEU A 214 16.72 25.11 30.25
C LEU A 214 16.39 24.40 31.56
N THR A 215 15.66 23.28 31.56
CA THR A 215 15.24 22.59 32.79
C THR A 215 15.37 21.08 32.72
N ASP A 216 15.69 20.46 33.86
CA ASP A 216 15.62 19.00 34.05
C ASP A 216 14.18 18.53 33.79
N PRO A 217 13.92 17.60 32.86
CA PRO A 217 12.57 17.14 32.52
C PRO A 217 11.82 16.53 33.70
N THR A 218 12.54 15.95 34.68
CA THR A 218 11.94 15.42 35.91
C THR A 218 11.41 16.51 36.84
N SER A 219 11.90 17.74 36.68
CA SER A 219 11.47 18.92 37.43
C SER A 219 10.26 19.66 36.83
N VAL A 220 9.79 19.23 35.65
CA VAL A 220 8.65 19.84 34.96
C VAL A 220 7.34 19.45 35.65
N VAL A 221 6.51 20.47 35.90
CA VAL A 221 5.11 20.28 36.31
C VAL A 221 4.25 20.41 35.07
N PHE A 222 3.39 19.42 34.84
CA PHE A 222 2.48 19.36 33.70
C PHE A 222 1.12 19.99 34.03
N ALA A 223 0.31 20.19 33.00
CA ALA A 223 -1.10 20.55 33.16
C ALA A 223 -1.77 19.65 34.21
N ASP A 224 -2.72 20.22 34.97
CA ASP A 224 -3.36 19.60 36.13
C ASP A 224 -2.42 19.34 37.33
N ASN A 225 -1.28 20.03 37.41
CA ASN A 225 -0.31 19.96 38.52
C ASN A 225 0.31 18.57 38.73
N LYS A 226 0.42 17.77 37.66
CA LYS A 226 1.10 16.46 37.72
C LYS A 226 2.62 16.62 37.58
N SER A 227 3.38 15.88 38.37
CA SER A 227 4.82 15.66 38.16
C SER A 227 5.08 14.65 37.04
N CYS A 228 6.32 14.57 36.56
CA CYS A 228 6.73 13.56 35.56
C CYS A 228 6.43 12.12 36.02
N GLU A 229 6.75 11.79 37.28
CA GLU A 229 6.46 10.47 37.87
C GLU A 229 4.96 10.14 37.84
N GLN A 230 4.11 11.11 38.18
CA GLN A 230 2.66 10.93 38.17
C GLN A 230 2.08 10.80 36.76
N VAL A 231 2.70 11.42 35.76
CA VAL A 231 2.33 11.22 34.35
C VAL A 231 2.68 9.81 33.91
N ILE A 232 3.89 9.34 34.19
CA ILE A 232 4.34 7.98 33.86
C ILE A 232 3.46 6.93 34.55
N GLU A 233 3.17 7.11 35.85
CA GLU A 233 2.26 6.22 36.58
C GLU A 233 0.87 6.18 35.94
N SER A 234 0.34 7.33 35.51
CA SER A 234 -0.95 7.42 34.81
C SER A 234 -0.93 6.68 33.47
N LEU A 235 0.15 6.78 32.70
CA LEU A 235 0.29 6.09 31.40
C LEU A 235 0.45 4.58 31.56
N ASN A 236 1.17 4.14 32.60
CA ASN A 236 1.29 2.72 32.92
C ASN A 236 -0.06 2.11 33.34
N GLN A 237 -0.93 2.89 33.99
CA GLN A 237 -2.29 2.45 34.39
C GLN A 237 -3.28 2.47 33.22
N GLU A 238 -3.22 3.49 32.36
CA GLU A 238 -4.11 3.70 31.22
C GLU A 238 -3.28 3.96 29.96
N LYS A 239 -2.85 2.87 29.32
CA LYS A 239 -2.01 2.91 28.12
C LYS A 239 -2.75 3.59 26.96
N PRO A 240 -2.18 4.64 26.35
CA PRO A 240 -2.72 5.21 25.11
C PRO A 240 -2.78 4.17 24.00
N SER A 241 -3.85 4.20 23.19
CA SER A 241 -3.99 3.29 22.04
C SER A 241 -2.84 3.40 21.05
N ASN A 242 -2.28 4.60 20.89
CA ASN A 242 -1.15 4.85 20.00
C ASN A 242 0.20 4.57 20.65
N LYS A 243 0.22 4.06 21.89
CA LYS A 243 1.42 3.81 22.68
C LYS A 243 2.24 5.07 23.01
N PHE A 244 1.79 6.25 22.64
CA PHE A 244 2.37 7.52 23.02
C PHE A 244 1.28 8.57 23.26
N ALA A 245 1.60 9.60 24.04
CA ALA A 245 0.71 10.71 24.37
C ALA A 245 1.52 11.98 24.61
N SER A 246 0.86 13.14 24.48
CA SER A 246 1.48 14.42 24.79
C SER A 246 0.93 15.09 26.03
N PHE A 247 1.79 15.89 26.67
CA PHE A 247 1.45 16.70 27.83
C PHE A 247 2.05 18.09 27.70
N THR A 248 1.26 19.11 28.04
CA THR A 248 1.73 20.50 28.10
C THR A 248 2.26 20.81 29.50
N SER A 249 3.35 21.59 29.60
CA SER A 249 3.80 22.14 30.87
C SER A 249 2.73 23.03 31.53
N SER A 250 2.78 23.17 32.85
CA SER A 250 1.79 23.94 33.63
C SER A 250 1.75 25.43 33.27
N ASP A 251 2.86 25.97 32.75
CA ASP A 251 2.92 27.35 32.22
C ASP A 251 2.32 27.48 30.81
N GLY A 252 2.00 26.37 30.15
CA GLY A 252 1.46 26.32 28.81
C GLY A 252 2.48 26.61 27.70
N VAL A 253 3.77 26.59 28.00
CA VAL A 253 4.85 27.03 27.08
C VAL A 253 5.45 25.87 26.29
N CYS A 254 5.58 24.69 26.89
CA CYS A 254 6.29 23.54 26.31
C CYS A 254 5.38 22.31 26.17
N HIS A 255 5.72 21.45 25.20
CA HIS A 255 4.97 20.25 24.86
C HIS A 255 5.88 19.03 24.96
N TYR A 256 5.48 18.02 25.69
CA TYR A 256 6.32 16.84 25.93
C TYR A 256 5.61 15.61 25.40
N VAL A 257 6.35 14.74 24.73
CA VAL A 257 5.83 13.48 24.20
C VAL A 257 6.34 12.35 25.08
N PHE A 258 5.42 11.54 25.59
CA PHE A 258 5.72 10.31 26.31
C PHE A 258 5.37 9.13 25.41
N TYR A 259 6.19 8.09 25.38
CA TYR A 259 6.07 6.97 24.45
C TYR A 259 6.43 5.65 25.12
N GLU A 260 5.74 4.58 24.74
CA GLU A 260 6.00 3.23 25.22
C GLU A 260 7.36 2.76 24.71
N LYS A 261 8.00 1.86 25.47
CA LYS A 261 9.24 1.18 25.12
C LYS A 261 9.21 0.70 23.66
N GLY A 262 10.25 1.01 22.91
CA GLY A 262 10.34 0.63 21.50
C GLY A 262 9.33 1.34 20.59
N THR A 263 8.83 2.53 20.95
CA THR A 263 7.95 3.33 20.06
C THR A 263 8.44 4.75 19.81
N ARG A 264 9.68 5.07 20.22
CA ARG A 264 10.28 6.39 20.12
C ARG A 264 10.21 6.98 18.72
N THR A 265 10.67 6.23 17.71
CA THR A 265 10.69 6.68 16.32
C THR A 265 9.28 6.86 15.77
N SER A 266 8.35 5.97 16.12
CA SER A 266 6.94 6.11 15.76
C SER A 266 6.31 7.37 16.34
N ALA A 267 6.54 7.65 17.63
CA ALA A 267 6.07 8.85 18.30
C ALA A 267 6.69 10.12 17.70
N TYR A 268 8.00 10.11 17.45
CA TYR A 268 8.69 11.23 16.83
C TYR A 268 8.17 11.53 15.42
N ASN A 269 8.07 10.52 14.56
CA ASN A 269 7.56 10.67 13.20
C ASN A 269 6.09 11.12 13.19
N TYR A 270 5.30 10.68 14.15
CA TYR A 270 3.91 11.13 14.31
C TYR A 270 3.81 12.64 14.56
N TYR A 271 4.57 13.17 15.52
CA TYR A 271 4.49 14.59 15.90
C TYR A 271 5.29 15.51 14.98
N PHE A 272 6.45 15.07 14.48
CA PHE A 272 7.42 15.93 13.79
C PHE A 272 7.67 15.50 12.34
N GLY A 273 7.58 14.21 12.06
CA GLY A 273 7.94 13.61 10.77
C GLY A 273 9.45 13.46 10.57
N SER A 274 9.82 12.92 9.41
CA SER A 274 11.22 12.64 9.06
C SER A 274 12.04 13.89 8.72
N GLU A 275 11.41 14.96 8.21
CA GLU A 275 12.08 16.19 7.79
C GLU A 275 11.47 17.45 8.45
N PRO A 276 11.51 17.58 9.79
CA PRO A 276 10.79 18.64 10.51
C PRO A 276 11.26 20.05 10.15
N ASP A 277 12.56 20.26 9.93
CA ASP A 277 13.10 21.58 9.58
C ASP A 277 12.52 22.12 8.27
N LYS A 278 12.37 21.25 7.26
CA LYS A 278 11.76 21.62 5.98
C LYS A 278 10.28 21.96 6.15
N ALA A 279 9.55 21.14 6.92
CA ALA A 279 8.13 21.38 7.21
C ALA A 279 7.92 22.71 7.92
N ILE A 280 8.75 23.05 8.92
CA ILE A 280 8.71 24.33 9.64
C ILE A 280 9.02 25.49 8.69
N GLN A 281 10.06 25.36 7.86
CA GLN A 281 10.44 26.42 6.93
C GLN A 281 9.33 26.70 5.92
N LEU A 282 8.68 25.65 5.41
CA LEU A 282 7.53 25.77 4.53
C LEU A 282 6.34 26.43 5.24
N ALA A 283 6.00 25.99 6.45
CA ALA A 283 4.94 26.58 7.27
C ALA A 283 5.15 28.09 7.49
N LYS A 284 6.39 28.52 7.78
CA LYS A 284 6.76 29.94 7.92
C LYS A 284 6.52 30.73 6.65
N ASN A 285 6.85 30.16 5.50
CA ASN A 285 6.72 30.84 4.20
C ASN A 285 5.26 30.99 3.77
N THR A 286 4.41 29.98 3.99
CA THR A 286 2.99 29.98 3.60
C THR A 286 2.20 31.13 4.24
N VAL A 287 2.58 31.54 5.44
CA VAL A 287 1.87 32.56 6.22
C VAL A 287 2.27 33.99 5.84
N VAL A 288 3.42 34.17 5.18
CA VAL A 288 4.02 35.49 4.91
C VAL A 288 3.79 35.97 3.47
N GLN A 289 3.59 35.07 2.51
CA GLN A 289 3.51 35.43 1.08
C GLN A 289 2.09 35.64 0.56
N ASP A 290 1.97 36.45 -0.50
CA ASP A 290 0.74 36.57 -1.29
C ASP A 290 0.57 35.28 -2.12
N GLY A 291 -0.16 34.29 -1.59
CA GLY A 291 -0.38 32.98 -2.25
C GLY A 291 -0.97 33.03 -3.68
N VAL A 292 -1.07 31.89 -4.36
CA VAL A 292 -1.38 31.79 -5.81
C VAL A 292 -2.85 31.44 -6.05
N GLU A 293 -3.52 32.17 -6.96
CA GLU A 293 -4.88 31.80 -7.39
C GLU A 293 -4.86 30.56 -8.29
N ILE A 294 -5.71 29.58 -7.98
CA ILE A 294 -5.84 28.32 -8.72
C ILE A 294 -7.31 28.19 -9.16
N PRO A 295 -7.66 28.54 -10.41
CA PRO A 295 -9.05 28.60 -10.86
C PRO A 295 -9.77 27.26 -10.82
N LYS A 296 -9.08 26.17 -11.17
CA LYS A 296 -9.66 24.82 -11.26
C LYS A 296 -9.53 24.08 -9.93
N VAL A 297 -10.65 23.68 -9.35
CA VAL A 297 -10.68 23.00 -8.04
C VAL A 297 -9.97 21.65 -8.07
N GLU A 298 -10.02 20.95 -9.20
CA GLU A 298 -9.36 19.68 -9.43
C GLU A 298 -7.82 19.78 -9.52
N LEU A 299 -7.27 21.01 -9.58
CA LEU A 299 -5.83 21.28 -9.56
C LEU A 299 -5.34 21.84 -8.21
N ARG A 300 -6.14 21.69 -7.15
CA ARG A 300 -5.83 22.17 -5.79
C ARG A 300 -5.39 21.04 -4.85
N ALA A 301 -4.72 20.02 -5.37
CA ALA A 301 -4.17 18.96 -4.52
C ALA A 301 -3.04 19.49 -3.63
N MET A 302 -2.96 19.05 -2.38
CA MET A 302 -1.85 19.38 -1.48
C MET A 302 -0.69 18.44 -1.75
N LYS A 303 0.54 18.95 -1.85
CA LYS A 303 1.74 18.11 -1.78
C LYS A 303 1.86 17.52 -0.37
N LEU A 304 2.49 16.35 -0.25
CA LEU A 304 2.78 15.78 1.07
C LEU A 304 3.64 16.74 1.92
N SER A 305 4.61 17.43 1.34
CA SER A 305 5.41 18.45 2.02
C SER A 305 4.55 19.58 2.63
N GLU A 306 3.46 19.97 1.96
CA GLU A 306 2.51 20.97 2.48
C GLU A 306 1.63 20.41 3.60
N LEU A 307 1.23 19.14 3.53
CA LEU A 307 0.56 18.46 4.64
C LEU A 307 1.48 18.37 5.87
N GLN A 308 2.76 18.07 5.68
CA GLN A 308 3.75 18.08 6.76
C GLN A 308 3.90 19.48 7.39
N ALA A 309 3.82 20.54 6.58
CA ALA A 309 3.76 21.91 7.09
C ALA A 309 2.49 22.17 7.91
N VAL A 310 1.33 21.62 7.52
CA VAL A 310 0.10 21.68 8.32
C VAL A 310 0.28 21.01 9.67
N ARG A 311 0.91 19.82 9.75
CA ARG A 311 1.29 19.20 11.03
C ARG A 311 2.11 20.17 11.88
N ALA A 312 3.17 20.75 11.33
CA ALA A 312 4.02 21.69 12.07
C ALA A 312 3.24 22.89 12.62
N ILE A 313 2.28 23.43 11.85
CA ILE A 313 1.39 24.50 12.30
C ILE A 313 0.51 24.04 13.45
N ILE A 314 -0.09 22.84 13.37
CA ILE A 314 -0.96 22.30 14.41
C ILE A 314 -0.21 22.15 15.74
N ILE A 315 0.96 21.49 15.74
CA ILE A 315 1.75 21.30 16.97
C ILE A 315 2.10 22.63 17.63
N SER A 316 2.40 23.66 16.82
CA SER A 316 2.78 24.98 17.33
C SER A 316 1.57 25.80 17.80
N LYS A 317 0.59 26.02 16.92
CA LYS A 317 -0.51 26.96 17.15
C LYS A 317 -1.62 26.41 18.03
N CYS A 318 -1.86 25.10 18.04
CA CYS A 318 -2.87 24.51 18.93
C CYS A 318 -2.62 24.89 20.39
N ILE A 319 -1.34 24.90 20.79
CA ILE A 319 -0.90 25.21 22.15
C ILE A 319 -0.86 26.72 22.38
N GLU A 320 -0.16 27.46 21.50
CA GLU A 320 0.03 28.91 21.62
C GLU A 320 -1.31 29.64 21.70
N ASP A 321 -2.23 29.30 20.79
CA ASP A 321 -3.54 29.95 20.68
C ASP A 321 -4.61 29.25 21.54
N LYS A 322 -4.26 28.17 22.25
CA LYS A 322 -5.14 27.40 23.13
C LYS A 322 -6.43 26.97 22.43
N TRP A 323 -6.29 26.27 21.30
CA TRP A 323 -7.41 25.84 20.47
C TRP A 323 -8.43 25.04 21.30
N ILE A 324 -9.70 25.23 20.97
CA ILE A 324 -10.83 24.56 21.61
C ILE A 324 -11.59 23.74 20.59
N SER A 325 -12.12 22.60 21.02
CA SER A 325 -12.94 21.76 20.15
C SER A 325 -14.15 22.54 19.65
N SER A 326 -14.38 22.46 18.35
CA SER A 326 -15.59 22.92 17.69
C SER A 326 -16.83 22.17 18.22
N TYR A 327 -16.66 20.94 18.69
CA TYR A 327 -17.72 20.05 19.18
C TYR A 327 -18.05 20.27 20.66
N ASP A 328 -17.17 19.90 21.58
CA ASP A 328 -17.44 19.87 23.04
C ASP A 328 -16.91 21.09 23.81
N LYS A 329 -16.24 22.02 23.12
CA LYS A 329 -15.65 23.26 23.65
C LYS A 329 -14.52 23.06 24.67
N ARG A 330 -13.96 21.85 24.82
CA ARG A 330 -12.77 21.62 25.65
C ARG A 330 -11.50 22.10 24.96
N LYS A 331 -10.43 22.33 25.73
CA LYS A 331 -9.10 22.60 25.17
C LYS A 331 -8.58 21.36 24.44
N LEU A 332 -7.99 21.56 23.27
CA LEU A 332 -7.41 20.51 22.45
C LEU A 332 -5.93 20.34 22.72
N ARG A 333 -5.46 19.09 22.65
CA ARG A 333 -4.06 18.76 22.39
C ARG A 333 -3.83 18.62 20.88
N PRO A 334 -2.59 18.75 20.37
CA PRO A 334 -2.33 18.67 18.94
C PRO A 334 -2.77 17.36 18.29
N GLU A 335 -2.60 16.22 18.96
CA GLU A 335 -3.08 14.91 18.46
C GLU A 335 -4.60 14.74 18.47
N GLU A 336 -5.36 15.68 19.02
CA GLU A 336 -6.83 15.63 19.05
C GLU A 336 -7.47 16.55 18.00
N VAL A 337 -6.66 17.38 17.34
CA VAL A 337 -7.15 18.32 16.32
C VAL A 337 -7.62 17.54 15.11
N ASN A 338 -8.92 17.64 14.81
CA ASN A 338 -9.51 17.14 13.58
C ASN A 338 -9.73 18.28 12.56
N LEU A 339 -10.28 17.97 11.38
CA LEU A 339 -10.49 18.97 10.33
C LEU A 339 -11.63 19.96 10.61
N TYR A 340 -12.61 19.63 11.45
CA TYR A 340 -13.58 20.65 11.91
C TYR A 340 -12.89 21.71 12.76
N ASP A 341 -12.01 21.28 13.67
CA ASP A 341 -11.27 22.15 14.56
C ASP A 341 -10.23 22.99 13.80
N LEU A 342 -9.50 22.36 12.87
CA LEU A 342 -8.54 23.04 11.99
C LEU A 342 -9.24 24.04 11.08
N ASN A 343 -10.40 23.69 10.52
CA ASN A 343 -11.13 24.58 9.63
C ASN A 343 -11.60 25.85 10.37
N GLN A 344 -12.14 25.69 11.58
CA GLN A 344 -12.59 26.81 12.40
C GLN A 344 -11.44 27.67 12.93
N SER A 345 -10.36 27.05 13.38
CA SER A 345 -9.27 27.74 14.09
C SER A 345 -8.22 28.32 13.15
N LEU A 346 -8.07 27.77 11.94
CA LEU A 346 -6.99 28.12 11.01
C LEU A 346 -7.50 28.45 9.60
N ILE A 347 -8.18 27.51 8.93
CA ILE A 347 -8.47 27.63 7.49
C ILE A 347 -9.40 28.82 7.21
N LEU A 348 -10.55 28.90 7.88
CA LEU A 348 -11.51 29.98 7.67
C LEU A 348 -10.90 31.37 7.95
N PRO A 349 -10.22 31.62 9.10
CA PRO A 349 -9.57 32.90 9.35
C PRO A 349 -8.53 33.30 8.30
N LEU A 350 -7.71 32.36 7.83
CA LEU A 350 -6.63 32.67 6.88
C LEU A 350 -7.14 32.89 5.45
N THR A 351 -8.25 32.24 5.08
CA THR A 351 -8.81 32.30 3.72
C THR A 351 -9.86 33.40 3.53
N GLU A 352 -10.41 33.96 4.62
CA GLU A 352 -11.52 34.94 4.58
C GLU A 352 -11.19 36.17 3.73
N ARG A 353 -9.99 36.75 3.91
CA ARG A 353 -9.59 37.98 3.22
C ARG A 353 -9.59 37.84 1.70
N ARG A 354 -9.27 36.66 1.19
CA ARG A 354 -9.13 36.39 -0.25
C ARG A 354 -10.28 35.58 -0.83
N ASN A 355 -11.16 35.04 0.01
CA ASN A 355 -12.17 34.06 -0.39
C ASN A 355 -11.57 32.94 -1.26
N CYS A 356 -10.45 32.36 -0.81
CA CYS A 356 -9.70 31.34 -1.53
C CYS A 356 -9.71 29.99 -0.80
N ALA A 357 -9.23 28.95 -1.47
CA ALA A 357 -8.99 27.65 -0.87
C ALA A 357 -7.70 27.68 -0.03
N PHE A 358 -7.57 26.79 0.94
CA PHE A 358 -6.37 26.74 1.79
C PHE A 358 -5.10 26.46 0.97
N LYS A 359 -5.20 25.58 -0.05
CA LYS A 359 -4.11 25.31 -1.00
C LYS A 359 -3.60 26.57 -1.70
N GLU A 360 -4.47 27.55 -1.97
CA GLU A 360 -4.11 28.81 -2.64
C GLU A 360 -3.24 29.73 -1.75
N LEU A 361 -2.99 29.37 -0.49
CA LEU A 361 -2.03 30.05 0.39
C LEU A 361 -0.58 29.58 0.15
N PHE A 362 -0.38 28.41 -0.46
CA PHE A 362 0.94 27.88 -0.76
C PHE A 362 1.47 28.40 -2.09
N THR A 363 2.77 28.65 -2.14
CA THR A 363 3.44 29.28 -3.28
C THR A 363 3.83 28.30 -4.37
N THR A 364 3.60 26.99 -4.16
CA THR A 364 3.92 25.96 -5.14
C THR A 364 3.01 25.99 -6.36
N GLY A 365 1.89 26.71 -6.30
CA GLY A 365 0.93 26.83 -7.39
C GLY A 365 -0.01 25.62 -7.50
N ASP A 366 -0.52 25.41 -8.71
CA ASP A 366 -1.43 24.32 -9.03
C ASP A 366 -0.75 22.94 -8.98
N SER A 367 -1.52 21.92 -8.64
CA SER A 367 -1.04 20.53 -8.53
C SER A 367 -2.16 19.55 -8.84
N LEU A 368 -1.86 18.62 -9.74
CA LEU A 368 -2.75 17.53 -10.12
C LEU A 368 -2.82 16.50 -8.97
N PRO A 369 -3.97 15.89 -8.65
CA PRO A 369 -3.99 14.80 -7.69
C PRO A 369 -3.18 13.60 -8.20
N THR A 370 -2.18 13.15 -7.43
CA THR A 370 -1.73 11.76 -7.52
C THR A 370 -2.86 10.87 -7.01
N TYR A 371 -3.41 11.21 -5.84
CA TYR A 371 -4.54 10.50 -5.22
C TYR A 371 -5.65 11.47 -4.82
N TYR A 372 -6.89 11.05 -5.04
CA TYR A 372 -8.06 11.60 -4.37
C TYR A 372 -8.17 10.98 -2.98
N VAL A 373 -8.38 11.79 -1.94
CA VAL A 373 -8.49 11.27 -0.58
C VAL A 373 -9.94 11.25 -0.12
N SER A 374 -10.49 10.04 0.03
CA SER A 374 -11.80 9.81 0.65
C SER A 374 -11.61 9.59 2.14
N HIS A 375 -12.25 10.40 2.97
CA HIS A 375 -12.03 10.40 4.41
C HIS A 375 -13.17 11.14 5.12
N TRP A 376 -13.15 11.17 6.46
CA TRP A 376 -14.11 11.94 7.25
C TRP A 376 -13.39 13.01 8.09
N TRP A 377 -14.04 14.14 8.34
CA TRP A 377 -13.38 15.30 8.94
C TRP A 377 -13.07 15.20 10.43
N GLY A 378 -13.63 14.22 11.15
CA GLY A 378 -13.45 14.13 12.60
C GLY A 378 -12.29 13.23 13.04
N GLU A 379 -11.57 12.59 12.10
CA GLU A 379 -10.32 11.92 12.44
C GLU A 379 -9.23 12.94 12.81
N PRO A 380 -8.28 12.59 13.70
CA PRO A 380 -7.14 13.43 13.97
C PRO A 380 -6.33 13.73 12.71
N VAL A 381 -5.99 15.00 12.50
CA VAL A 381 -5.21 15.43 11.33
C VAL A 381 -3.80 14.82 11.34
N LEU A 382 -3.22 14.57 12.51
CA LEU A 382 -1.91 13.94 12.61
C LEU A 382 -1.93 12.49 12.15
N ASP A 383 -2.97 11.72 12.53
CA ASP A 383 -3.19 10.35 12.04
C ASP A 383 -3.34 10.35 10.52
N PHE A 384 -4.16 11.26 9.99
CA PHE A 384 -4.37 11.46 8.55
C PHE A 384 -3.05 11.73 7.82
N ILE A 385 -2.23 12.66 8.32
CA ILE A 385 -0.94 13.00 7.70
C ILE A 385 0.01 11.81 7.77
N ARG A 386 0.07 11.09 8.90
CA ARG A 386 0.92 9.91 9.05
C ARG A 386 0.54 8.80 8.07
N CYS A 387 -0.76 8.60 7.84
CA CYS A 387 -1.29 7.71 6.82
C CYS A 387 -0.84 8.11 5.40
N CYS A 388 -0.90 9.40 5.05
CA CYS A 388 -0.43 9.91 3.75
C CYS A 388 1.09 9.79 3.57
N GLU A 389 1.88 9.98 4.64
CA GLU A 389 3.33 9.78 4.60
C GLU A 389 3.68 8.32 4.34
N TYR A 390 3.08 7.41 5.11
CA TYR A 390 3.31 5.98 4.94
C TYR A 390 2.88 5.49 3.56
N HIS A 391 1.73 5.95 3.07
CA HIS A 391 1.28 5.65 1.73
C HIS A 391 2.27 6.13 0.66
N ALA A 392 2.76 7.38 0.76
CA ALA A 392 3.75 7.89 -0.19
C ALA A 392 5.06 7.12 -0.15
N GLU A 393 5.58 6.84 1.04
CA GLU A 393 6.79 6.04 1.27
C GLU A 393 6.68 4.65 0.62
N ARG A 394 5.55 3.97 0.85
CA ARG A 394 5.28 2.63 0.32
C ARG A 394 5.16 2.61 -1.20
N HIS A 395 4.65 3.68 -1.82
CA HIS A 395 4.62 3.85 -3.28
C HIS A 395 5.93 4.41 -3.86
N GLY A 396 6.93 4.70 -3.03
CA GLY A 396 8.20 5.25 -3.47
C GLY A 396 8.13 6.71 -3.95
N PHE A 397 7.13 7.48 -3.50
CA PHE A 397 7.02 8.91 -3.84
C PHE A 397 7.81 9.77 -2.85
N SER A 398 8.50 10.78 -3.36
CA SER A 398 9.02 11.86 -2.51
C SER A 398 7.90 12.78 -2.00
N PRO A 399 8.14 13.56 -0.92
CA PRO A 399 7.13 14.49 -0.38
C PRO A 399 6.62 15.55 -1.35
N ASP A 400 7.36 15.89 -2.40
CA ASP A 400 6.95 16.86 -3.41
C ASP A 400 6.26 16.24 -4.64
N GLU A 401 6.43 14.93 -4.85
CA GLU A 401 5.76 14.15 -5.90
C GLU A 401 4.39 13.65 -5.48
N ALA A 402 4.24 13.25 -4.21
CA ALA A 402 2.96 12.79 -3.66
C ALA A 402 1.99 13.97 -3.50
N GLN A 403 0.92 13.97 -4.30
CA GLN A 403 -0.10 15.02 -4.32
C GLN A 403 -1.48 14.45 -3.94
N TYR A 404 -2.02 14.91 -2.81
CA TYR A 404 -3.26 14.46 -2.21
C TYR A 404 -4.33 15.53 -2.30
N TRP A 405 -5.41 15.25 -3.03
CA TRP A 405 -6.56 16.15 -3.02
C TRP A 405 -7.45 15.85 -1.83
N VAL A 406 -7.61 16.85 -0.96
CA VAL A 406 -8.36 16.75 0.29
C VAL A 406 -9.41 17.85 0.33
N CYS A 407 -10.66 17.48 0.53
CA CYS A 407 -11.81 18.37 0.35
C CYS A 407 -11.77 19.64 1.22
N ALA A 408 -11.22 19.56 2.44
CA ALA A 408 -11.09 20.71 3.34
C ALA A 408 -10.07 21.75 2.85
N TYR A 409 -9.01 21.31 2.15
CA TYR A 409 -7.94 22.19 1.69
C TYR A 409 -8.18 22.73 0.27
N ALA A 410 -8.85 21.95 -0.57
CA ALA A 410 -9.06 22.26 -1.98
C ALA A 410 -10.32 23.09 -2.26
N ASN A 411 -11.42 22.83 -1.55
CA ASN A 411 -12.64 23.62 -1.72
C ASN A 411 -12.52 24.97 -1.01
N ARG A 412 -13.15 26.00 -1.58
CA ARG A 412 -13.25 27.33 -0.97
C ARG A 412 -14.30 27.29 0.13
N GLN A 413 -13.85 27.22 1.38
CA GLN A 413 -14.73 26.98 2.54
C GLN A 413 -15.77 28.08 2.78
N HIS A 414 -15.52 29.29 2.28
CA HIS A 414 -16.45 30.43 2.33
C HIS A 414 -17.51 30.41 1.22
N ASP A 415 -17.34 29.56 0.19
CA ASP A 415 -18.23 29.42 -0.97
C ASP A 415 -18.31 27.96 -1.49
N LEU A 416 -18.55 27.01 -0.58
CA LEU A 416 -18.59 25.57 -0.91
C LEU A 416 -19.59 25.22 -2.03
N GLY A 417 -20.68 25.98 -2.14
CA GLY A 417 -21.72 25.76 -3.16
C GLY A 417 -21.19 25.90 -4.58
N ALA A 418 -20.21 26.78 -4.81
CA ALA A 418 -19.59 26.97 -6.13
C ALA A 418 -18.75 25.76 -6.56
N ASP A 419 -18.09 25.08 -5.63
CA ASP A 419 -17.24 23.92 -5.92
C ASP A 419 -18.04 22.60 -5.98
N LEU A 420 -19.07 22.44 -5.15
CA LEU A 420 -19.89 21.22 -5.09
C LEU A 420 -21.02 21.20 -6.14
N GLY A 421 -21.68 22.33 -6.38
CA GLY A 421 -22.87 22.42 -7.23
C GLY A 421 -24.06 21.59 -6.73
N ASP A 422 -25.12 21.49 -7.56
CA ASP A 422 -26.36 20.79 -7.21
C ASP A 422 -26.39 19.31 -7.63
N ASP A 423 -25.51 18.93 -8.56
CA ASP A 423 -25.43 17.58 -9.09
C ASP A 423 -24.16 16.90 -8.56
N PRO A 424 -24.26 15.91 -7.65
CA PRO A 424 -23.09 15.21 -7.10
C PRO A 424 -22.15 14.65 -8.17
N SER A 425 -22.67 14.28 -9.35
CA SER A 425 -21.85 13.80 -10.48
C SER A 425 -21.01 14.90 -11.16
N LYS A 426 -21.28 16.18 -10.86
CA LYS A 426 -20.55 17.35 -11.39
C LYS A 426 -19.75 18.08 -10.31
N SER A 427 -19.76 17.56 -9.09
CA SER A 427 -19.04 18.10 -7.95
C SER A 427 -17.53 18.12 -8.17
N SER A 428 -16.82 18.93 -7.39
CA SER A 428 -15.36 18.92 -7.31
C SER A 428 -14.80 17.53 -7.03
N PHE A 429 -15.53 16.69 -6.30
CA PHE A 429 -15.15 15.30 -6.01
C PHE A 429 -15.04 14.47 -7.29
N ASN A 430 -16.11 14.37 -8.08
CA ASN A 430 -16.11 13.54 -9.29
C ASN A 430 -15.13 14.06 -10.36
N LYS A 431 -14.96 15.38 -10.47
CA LYS A 431 -13.97 15.99 -11.38
C LYS A 431 -12.54 15.60 -11.00
N THR A 432 -12.24 15.62 -9.71
CA THR A 432 -10.91 15.31 -9.20
C THR A 432 -10.62 13.81 -9.28
N MET A 433 -11.57 12.96 -8.90
CA MET A 433 -11.42 11.50 -9.02
C MET A 433 -11.10 11.07 -10.45
N ALA A 434 -11.71 11.71 -11.46
CA ALA A 434 -11.44 11.43 -12.86
C ALA A 434 -10.03 11.81 -13.34
N LEU A 435 -9.29 12.64 -12.57
CA LEU A 435 -7.91 13.02 -12.87
C LEU A 435 -6.87 12.32 -11.98
N ALA A 436 -7.30 11.76 -10.85
CA ALA A 436 -6.41 11.08 -9.91
C ALA A 436 -5.98 9.71 -10.46
N ARG A 437 -4.79 9.23 -10.06
CA ARG A 437 -4.33 7.86 -10.35
C ARG A 437 -5.17 6.81 -9.63
N GLY A 438 -5.67 7.15 -8.44
CA GLY A 438 -6.48 6.30 -7.61
C GLY A 438 -7.09 7.06 -6.43
N VAL A 439 -7.79 6.31 -5.59
CA VAL A 439 -8.40 6.80 -4.35
C VAL A 439 -7.68 6.21 -3.16
N LEU A 440 -7.32 7.08 -2.21
CA LEU A 440 -6.86 6.69 -0.88
C LEU A 440 -8.02 6.87 0.10
N LEU A 441 -8.54 5.77 0.64
CA LEU A 441 -9.48 5.78 1.75
C LEU A 441 -8.70 5.83 3.07
N VAL A 442 -8.81 6.93 3.81
CA VAL A 442 -8.22 7.06 5.15
C VAL A 442 -9.29 6.73 6.19
N CYS A 443 -9.01 5.74 7.03
CA CYS A 443 -9.92 5.24 8.06
C CYS A 443 -9.44 5.62 9.46
N ASP A 444 -10.39 5.90 10.36
CA ASP A 444 -10.15 6.00 11.79
C ASP A 444 -10.50 4.70 12.50
N MET A 445 -10.10 4.54 13.77
CA MET A 445 -10.36 3.33 14.55
C MET A 445 -11.85 3.02 14.81
N ASN A 446 -12.77 3.96 14.54
CA ASN A 446 -14.22 3.71 14.61
C ASN A 446 -14.85 3.39 13.25
N LEU A 447 -14.09 3.47 12.16
CA LEU A 447 -14.55 3.31 10.78
C LEU A 447 -15.77 4.21 10.50
N VAL A 448 -15.73 5.47 10.95
CA VAL A 448 -16.83 6.44 10.77
C VAL A 448 -17.10 6.66 9.28
N VAL A 449 -16.08 6.54 8.44
CA VAL A 449 -16.19 6.59 6.98
C VAL A 449 -17.32 5.70 6.43
N ALA A 450 -17.55 4.52 7.00
CA ALA A 450 -18.61 3.57 6.61
C ALA A 450 -20.04 4.03 6.96
N SER A 451 -20.18 5.20 7.59
CA SER A 451 -21.45 5.81 7.97
C SER A 451 -21.69 7.16 7.28
N ARG A 452 -20.84 7.54 6.32
CA ARG A 452 -20.90 8.85 5.66
C ARG A 452 -21.30 8.67 4.21
N ILE A 453 -22.48 9.19 3.84
CA ILE A 453 -23.03 8.96 2.50
C ILE A 453 -22.16 9.54 1.37
N TRP A 454 -21.41 10.61 1.64
CA TRP A 454 -20.42 11.14 0.70
C TRP A 454 -19.27 10.15 0.44
N VAL A 455 -18.77 9.49 1.49
CA VAL A 455 -17.74 8.45 1.36
C VAL A 455 -18.33 7.25 0.61
N ASP A 456 -19.54 6.79 0.96
CA ASP A 456 -20.19 5.68 0.25
C ASP A 456 -20.34 5.99 -1.25
N PHE A 457 -20.73 7.22 -1.59
CA PHE A 457 -20.79 7.69 -2.97
C PHE A 457 -19.42 7.67 -3.64
N GLU A 458 -18.38 8.20 -3.00
CA GLU A 458 -17.01 8.20 -3.52
C GLU A 458 -16.48 6.78 -3.75
N LEU A 459 -16.72 5.85 -2.83
CA LEU A 459 -16.33 4.45 -2.98
C LEU A 459 -17.08 3.76 -4.12
N TYR A 460 -18.39 3.98 -4.23
CA TYR A 460 -19.15 3.49 -5.38
C TYR A 460 -18.61 4.03 -6.69
N ARG A 461 -18.30 5.33 -6.77
CA ARG A 461 -17.71 5.95 -7.96
C ARG A 461 -16.34 5.36 -8.28
N THR A 462 -15.53 5.09 -7.27
CA THR A 462 -14.21 4.44 -7.40
C THR A 462 -14.35 3.07 -8.06
N VAL A 463 -15.27 2.24 -7.55
CA VAL A 463 -15.54 0.90 -8.08
C VAL A 463 -16.12 0.97 -9.50
N ALA A 464 -17.13 1.82 -9.73
CA ALA A 464 -17.80 1.97 -11.02
C ALA A 464 -16.85 2.49 -12.12
N MET A 465 -15.86 3.31 -11.75
CA MET A 465 -14.82 3.80 -12.67
C MET A 465 -13.61 2.86 -12.78
N GLN A 466 -13.62 1.71 -12.07
CA GLN A 466 -12.49 0.77 -11.98
C GLN A 466 -11.18 1.47 -11.59
N SER A 467 -11.28 2.47 -10.72
CA SER A 467 -10.12 3.21 -10.19
C SER A 467 -9.49 2.42 -9.05
N GLY A 468 -8.16 2.46 -8.92
CA GLY A 468 -7.47 1.80 -7.82
C GLY A 468 -7.89 2.36 -6.47
N LEU A 469 -8.23 1.49 -5.53
CA LEU A 469 -8.57 1.83 -4.14
C LEU A 469 -7.50 1.32 -3.17
N ASP A 470 -6.79 2.26 -2.56
CA ASP A 470 -5.88 2.04 -1.44
C ASP A 470 -6.61 2.38 -0.14
N ILE A 471 -6.38 1.62 0.92
CA ILE A 471 -7.01 1.80 2.23
C ILE A 471 -5.93 1.90 3.29
N THR A 472 -5.93 2.98 4.04
CA THR A 472 -4.94 3.22 5.08
C THR A 472 -5.59 3.55 6.41
N MET A 473 -4.93 3.16 7.50
CA MET A 473 -5.39 3.46 8.86
C MET A 473 -4.21 3.55 9.82
N HIS A 474 -4.24 4.54 10.71
CA HIS A 474 -3.32 4.59 11.84
C HIS A 474 -3.95 3.83 13.01
N ALA A 475 -3.32 2.73 13.41
CA ALA A 475 -3.81 1.85 14.45
C ALA A 475 -2.65 1.34 15.31
N ASN A 476 -2.83 1.34 16.63
CA ASN A 476 -1.85 0.87 17.59
C ASN A 476 -0.48 1.56 17.48
N GLY A 477 -0.46 2.85 17.15
CA GLY A 477 0.76 3.66 17.03
C GLY A 477 1.42 3.64 15.65
N SER A 478 0.94 2.81 14.72
CA SER A 478 1.55 2.65 13.39
C SER A 478 0.52 2.72 12.24
N PRO A 479 0.90 3.26 11.08
CA PRO A 479 0.06 3.24 9.88
C PRO A 479 0.09 1.86 9.21
N HIS A 480 -1.06 1.42 8.71
CA HIS A 480 -1.27 0.18 7.98
C HIS A 480 -1.86 0.49 6.61
N LEU A 481 -1.50 -0.27 5.59
CA LEU A 481 -1.94 -0.03 4.20
C LEU A 481 -2.39 -1.34 3.56
N ILE A 482 -3.55 -1.30 2.91
CA ILE A 482 -3.98 -2.23 1.87
C ILE A 482 -3.86 -1.49 0.55
N ALA A 483 -3.04 -1.99 -0.37
CA ALA A 483 -2.81 -1.34 -1.66
C ALA A 483 -3.71 -1.95 -2.74
N ALA A 484 -4.13 -1.16 -3.72
CA ALA A 484 -4.92 -1.63 -4.86
C ALA A 484 -4.17 -2.66 -5.70
N SER A 485 -2.84 -2.55 -5.74
CA SER A 485 -1.92 -3.45 -6.46
C SER A 485 -0.63 -3.66 -5.67
N GLY A 486 0.26 -4.54 -6.14
CA GLY A 486 1.63 -4.65 -5.62
C GLY A 486 2.35 -3.29 -5.61
N LEU A 487 3.04 -2.99 -4.50
CA LEU A 487 3.90 -1.81 -4.38
C LEU A 487 5.22 -2.00 -5.15
N PRO A 488 5.98 -0.93 -5.44
CA PRO A 488 7.28 -1.04 -6.09
C PRO A 488 8.23 -2.00 -5.35
N ASN A 489 8.84 -2.92 -6.08
CA ASN A 489 9.76 -3.95 -5.56
C ASN A 489 9.14 -4.92 -4.54
N GLU A 490 7.81 -4.97 -4.44
CA GLU A 490 7.09 -5.87 -3.55
C GLU A 490 6.66 -7.14 -4.31
N THR A 491 7.06 -8.30 -3.81
CA THR A 491 6.55 -9.59 -4.28
C THR A 491 5.13 -9.85 -3.73
N PRO A 492 4.31 -10.71 -4.38
CA PRO A 492 2.99 -11.08 -3.87
C PRO A 492 3.00 -11.57 -2.40
N TYR A 493 4.01 -12.34 -2.02
CA TYR A 493 4.22 -12.80 -0.65
C TYR A 493 4.45 -11.64 0.33
N GLN A 494 5.30 -10.67 -0.03
CA GLN A 494 5.57 -9.50 0.81
C GLN A 494 4.33 -8.61 0.96
N LYS A 495 3.55 -8.43 -0.12
CA LYS A 495 2.26 -7.73 -0.07
C LYS A 495 1.32 -8.40 0.93
N ASN A 496 1.14 -9.71 0.79
CA ASN A 496 0.27 -10.47 1.66
C ASN A 496 0.69 -10.34 3.14
N LYS A 497 1.99 -10.45 3.45
CA LYS A 497 2.52 -10.26 4.80
C LYS A 497 2.31 -8.86 5.35
N ARG A 498 2.51 -7.81 4.54
CA ARG A 498 2.22 -6.43 4.95
C ARG A 498 0.74 -6.25 5.27
N GLU A 499 -0.14 -6.79 4.44
CA GLU A 499 -1.58 -6.62 4.57
C GLU A 499 -2.18 -7.48 5.70
N GLN A 500 -1.58 -8.61 6.07
CA GLN A 500 -1.95 -9.37 7.28
C GLN A 500 -1.90 -8.53 8.56
N ASN A 501 -1.02 -7.52 8.62
CA ASN A 501 -0.94 -6.62 9.78
C ASN A 501 -2.06 -5.57 9.81
N PHE A 502 -2.80 -5.40 8.70
CA PHE A 502 -3.95 -4.50 8.68
C PHE A 502 -5.06 -5.09 9.56
N PRO A 503 -5.72 -4.29 10.41
CA PRO A 503 -6.74 -4.79 11.33
C PRO A 503 -8.08 -5.05 10.62
N PHE A 504 -8.11 -6.11 9.80
CA PHE A 504 -9.26 -6.52 9.00
C PHE A 504 -10.52 -6.78 9.82
N ALA A 505 -10.41 -7.29 11.04
CA ALA A 505 -11.56 -7.49 11.92
C ALA A 505 -12.38 -6.20 12.12
N LEU A 506 -11.71 -5.05 12.22
CA LEU A 506 -12.35 -3.75 12.35
C LEU A 506 -12.96 -3.28 11.02
N LEU A 507 -12.20 -3.41 9.92
CA LEU A 507 -12.63 -3.05 8.57
C LEU A 507 -13.88 -3.83 8.16
N CYS A 508 -13.83 -5.16 8.25
CA CYS A 508 -14.91 -6.07 7.86
C CYS A 508 -16.20 -5.81 8.66
N LYS A 509 -16.08 -5.56 9.96
CA LYS A 509 -17.23 -5.32 10.85
C LYS A 509 -18.13 -4.17 10.38
N LYS A 510 -17.58 -3.18 9.67
CA LYS A 510 -18.30 -1.98 9.22
C LYS A 510 -18.45 -1.94 7.70
N MET A 511 -17.36 -2.09 6.95
CA MET A 511 -17.37 -1.92 5.49
C MET A 511 -18.13 -3.03 4.77
N LEU A 512 -18.08 -4.29 5.24
CA LEU A 512 -18.86 -5.38 4.64
C LEU A 512 -20.37 -5.30 4.98
N LYS A 513 -20.77 -4.33 5.81
CA LYS A 513 -22.16 -4.07 6.22
C LYS A 513 -22.65 -2.68 5.79
N VAL A 514 -21.93 -2.02 4.89
CA VAL A 514 -22.33 -0.69 4.41
C VAL A 514 -23.70 -0.74 3.74
N GLU A 515 -24.50 0.30 3.98
CA GLU A 515 -25.81 0.49 3.38
C GLU A 515 -25.96 1.98 3.08
N LEU A 516 -25.76 2.38 1.82
CA LEU A 516 -25.62 3.77 1.40
C LEU A 516 -26.81 4.63 1.86
N HIS A 517 -28.02 4.09 1.79
CA HIS A 517 -29.23 4.81 2.21
C HIS A 517 -29.27 5.17 3.71
N LYS A 518 -28.49 4.47 4.54
CA LYS A 518 -28.34 4.73 5.98
C LYS A 518 -27.25 5.76 6.28
N GLY A 519 -26.33 6.04 5.34
CA GLY A 519 -25.24 6.99 5.53
C GLY A 519 -25.73 8.40 5.88
N ASP A 520 -24.97 9.10 6.72
CA ASP A 520 -25.27 10.44 7.21
C ASP A 520 -24.52 11.51 6.39
N SER A 521 -25.11 12.70 6.31
CA SER A 521 -24.49 13.90 5.73
C SER A 521 -24.61 15.08 6.68
N SER A 522 -23.63 15.98 6.65
CA SER A 522 -23.69 17.21 7.46
C SER A 522 -24.76 18.17 6.93
N MET A 523 -24.93 18.24 5.61
CA MET A 523 -26.02 18.97 4.95
C MET A 523 -27.12 17.99 4.54
N PRO A 524 -28.36 18.11 5.07
CA PRO A 524 -29.44 17.17 4.76
C PRO A 524 -29.77 17.06 3.27
N ILE A 525 -29.64 18.16 2.52
CA ILE A 525 -29.91 18.19 1.08
C ILE A 525 -28.93 17.33 0.27
N ASP A 526 -27.69 17.16 0.74
CA ASP A 526 -26.71 16.31 0.07
C ASP A 526 -27.18 14.85 0.07
N LYS A 527 -27.73 14.38 1.20
CA LYS A 527 -28.27 13.03 1.30
C LYS A 527 -29.39 12.83 0.28
N VAL A 528 -30.29 13.81 0.13
CA VAL A 528 -31.37 13.76 -0.86
C VAL A 528 -30.81 13.65 -2.27
N ARG A 529 -29.87 14.55 -2.63
CA ARG A 529 -29.26 14.60 -3.96
C ARG A 529 -28.47 13.35 -4.29
N ILE A 530 -27.68 12.82 -3.35
CA ILE A 530 -26.91 11.59 -3.55
C ILE A 530 -27.84 10.40 -3.72
N LEU A 531 -28.84 10.24 -2.84
CA LEU A 531 -29.82 9.17 -2.96
C LEU A 531 -30.54 9.18 -4.31
N ASN A 532 -30.92 10.36 -4.79
CA ASN A 532 -31.54 10.53 -6.11
C ASN A 532 -30.57 10.23 -7.25
N THR A 533 -29.30 10.66 -7.14
CA THR A 533 -28.26 10.38 -8.15
C THR A 533 -28.01 8.88 -8.30
N MET A 534 -27.91 8.15 -7.20
CA MET A 534 -27.58 6.72 -7.20
C MET A 534 -28.65 5.85 -7.88
N ILE A 535 -29.91 6.29 -7.87
CA ILE A 535 -31.03 5.57 -8.50
C ILE A 535 -31.49 6.20 -9.82
N GLU A 536 -30.75 7.20 -10.30
CA GLU A 536 -31.04 8.02 -11.48
C GLU A 536 -32.40 8.74 -11.44
N HIS A 537 -32.86 9.12 -10.25
CA HIS A 537 -34.11 9.87 -10.05
C HIS A 537 -33.92 11.36 -10.34
N LYS A 538 -34.93 11.99 -10.97
CA LYS A 538 -34.99 13.43 -11.22
C LYS A 538 -36.37 13.98 -10.81
N PRO A 539 -36.44 15.21 -10.24
CA PRO A 539 -35.34 16.13 -9.96
C PRO A 539 -34.48 15.70 -8.75
N LEU A 540 -33.21 16.12 -8.71
CA LEU A 540 -32.26 15.70 -7.64
C LEU A 540 -32.61 16.27 -6.25
N ASP A 541 -33.35 17.37 -6.19
CA ASP A 541 -33.77 18.02 -4.93
C ASP A 541 -35.09 17.44 -4.39
N SER A 542 -35.59 16.34 -4.98
CA SER A 542 -36.83 15.69 -4.56
C SER A 542 -36.63 14.88 -3.27
N ASP A 543 -37.35 15.24 -2.21
CA ASP A 543 -37.35 14.51 -0.93
C ASP A 543 -38.15 13.19 -0.98
N GLU A 544 -38.81 12.87 -2.09
CA GLU A 544 -39.72 11.72 -2.18
C GLU A 544 -39.04 10.38 -1.86
N VAL A 545 -37.83 10.17 -2.37
CA VAL A 545 -37.04 8.96 -2.13
C VAL A 545 -36.65 8.90 -0.66
N LEU A 546 -36.15 10.01 -0.09
CA LEU A 546 -35.79 10.08 1.32
C LEU A 546 -36.99 9.84 2.23
N GLN A 547 -38.18 10.33 1.86
CA GLN A 547 -39.41 10.08 2.61
C GLN A 547 -39.77 8.59 2.59
N ARG A 548 -39.74 7.93 1.42
CA ARG A 548 -39.96 6.48 1.33
C ARG A 548 -38.97 5.70 2.19
N MET A 549 -37.69 6.09 2.19
CA MET A 549 -36.65 5.50 3.03
C MET A 549 -36.92 5.67 4.54
N LYS A 550 -37.56 6.77 4.95
CA LYS A 550 -37.96 7.00 6.34
C LYS A 550 -39.20 6.20 6.74
N GLU A 551 -40.18 6.07 5.84
CA GLU A 551 -41.42 5.35 6.06
C GLU A 551 -41.20 3.83 6.19
N LYS A 552 -40.21 3.28 5.46
CA LYS A 552 -39.82 1.85 5.50
C LYS A 552 -41.00 0.90 5.27
N ASN A 553 -41.94 1.30 4.43
CA ASN A 553 -43.11 0.50 4.11
C ASN A 553 -42.74 -0.60 3.11
N LEU A 554 -42.53 -1.82 3.60
CA LEU A 554 -42.18 -2.98 2.78
C LEU A 554 -43.23 -3.33 1.72
N GLU A 555 -44.48 -2.89 1.89
CA GLU A 555 -45.57 -3.09 0.94
C GLU A 555 -45.61 -2.04 -0.19
N ASP A 556 -44.81 -0.97 -0.13
CA ASP A 556 -44.70 0.00 -1.24
C ASP A 556 -43.72 -0.54 -2.31
N PRO A 557 -44.18 -0.87 -3.53
CA PRO A 557 -43.31 -1.40 -4.57
C PRO A 557 -42.18 -0.46 -4.96
N ARG A 558 -42.39 0.87 -4.81
CA ARG A 558 -41.35 1.87 -5.11
C ARG A 558 -40.24 1.83 -4.08
N TYR A 559 -40.57 1.57 -2.81
CA TYR A 559 -39.57 1.43 -1.75
C TYR A 559 -38.67 0.21 -2.00
N GLN A 560 -39.27 -0.92 -2.39
CA GLN A 560 -38.50 -2.12 -2.78
C GLN A 560 -37.61 -1.85 -3.98
N GLN A 561 -38.15 -1.20 -5.02
CA GLN A 561 -37.36 -0.84 -6.20
C GLN A 561 -36.19 0.09 -5.88
N ASP A 562 -36.39 1.07 -4.99
CA ASP A 562 -35.30 1.95 -4.54
C ASP A 562 -34.23 1.16 -3.78
N LEU A 563 -34.64 0.24 -2.88
CA LEU A 563 -33.70 -0.64 -2.14
C LEU A 563 -32.90 -1.56 -3.06
N GLU A 564 -33.55 -2.17 -4.05
CA GLU A 564 -32.87 -3.02 -5.05
C GLU A 564 -31.79 -2.23 -5.80
N LYS A 565 -32.08 -0.97 -6.18
CA LYS A 565 -31.09 -0.10 -6.82
C LYS A 565 -29.93 0.27 -5.90
N TYR A 566 -30.18 0.54 -4.62
CA TYR A 566 -29.09 0.79 -3.66
C TYR A 566 -28.24 -0.46 -3.41
N ALA A 567 -28.87 -1.65 -3.38
CA ALA A 567 -28.17 -2.90 -3.16
C ALA A 567 -27.09 -3.16 -4.21
N ILE A 568 -27.31 -2.73 -5.47
CA ILE A 568 -26.29 -2.80 -6.53
C ILE A 568 -25.01 -2.07 -6.10
N SER A 569 -25.13 -0.83 -5.64
CA SER A 569 -23.98 -0.02 -5.21
C SER A 569 -23.37 -0.55 -3.90
N ASP A 570 -24.21 -0.96 -2.95
CA ASP A 570 -23.75 -1.51 -1.68
C ASP A 570 -22.95 -2.79 -1.88
N ASN A 571 -23.41 -3.71 -2.75
CA ASN A 571 -22.73 -4.96 -3.05
C ASN A 571 -21.41 -4.72 -3.78
N ALA A 572 -21.36 -3.76 -4.70
CA ALA A 572 -20.12 -3.40 -5.41
C ALA A 572 -19.03 -2.90 -4.44
N ILE A 573 -19.39 -2.04 -3.48
CA ILE A 573 -18.46 -1.56 -2.44
C ILE A 573 -18.00 -2.73 -1.56
N LYS A 574 -18.93 -3.57 -1.10
CA LYS A 574 -18.60 -4.73 -0.23
C LYS A 574 -17.68 -5.73 -0.94
N ALA A 575 -17.96 -6.03 -2.19
CA ALA A 575 -17.15 -6.93 -3.01
C ALA A 575 -15.73 -6.40 -3.23
N GLU A 576 -15.56 -5.08 -3.41
CA GLU A 576 -14.23 -4.48 -3.51
C GLU A 576 -13.39 -4.71 -2.25
N ILE A 577 -14.01 -4.56 -1.06
CA ILE A 577 -13.34 -4.85 0.21
C ILE A 577 -13.09 -6.35 0.39
N ALA A 578 -14.05 -7.19 0.02
CA ALA A 578 -13.94 -8.64 0.13
C ALA A 578 -12.82 -9.21 -0.76
N CYS A 579 -12.70 -8.74 -2.01
CA CYS A 579 -11.61 -9.12 -2.91
C CYS A 579 -10.23 -8.84 -2.30
N LYS A 580 -10.03 -7.67 -1.69
CA LYS A 580 -8.78 -7.31 -1.01
C LYS A 580 -8.48 -8.17 0.22
N ALA A 581 -9.51 -8.77 0.83
CA ALA A 581 -9.37 -9.60 2.02
C ALA A 581 -9.05 -11.08 1.71
N ILE A 582 -9.28 -11.57 0.48
CA ILE A 582 -9.15 -13.02 0.15
C ILE A 582 -7.78 -13.59 0.48
N SER A 583 -6.70 -12.94 0.03
CA SER A 583 -5.35 -13.47 0.26
C SER A 583 -4.99 -13.46 1.75
N VAL A 584 -5.44 -12.45 2.50
CA VAL A 584 -5.24 -12.38 3.96
C VAL A 584 -6.07 -13.44 4.68
N ALA A 585 -7.31 -13.67 4.26
CA ALA A 585 -8.16 -14.73 4.81
C ALA A 585 -7.51 -16.12 4.63
N LEU A 586 -6.94 -16.40 3.46
CA LEU A 586 -6.27 -17.67 3.15
C LEU A 586 -4.88 -17.81 3.79
N SER A 587 -4.31 -16.75 4.34
CA SER A 587 -2.96 -16.77 4.92
C SER A 587 -2.92 -16.51 6.42
N THR A 588 -4.08 -16.26 7.03
CA THR A 588 -4.25 -16.06 8.47
C THR A 588 -4.72 -17.35 9.12
N GLU A 589 -3.99 -17.80 10.14
CA GLU A 589 -4.35 -19.02 10.87
C GLU A 589 -5.76 -18.93 11.48
N GLY A 590 -6.56 -19.98 11.30
CA GLY A 590 -7.92 -20.07 11.83
C GLY A 590 -8.94 -19.16 11.12
N GLN A 591 -8.61 -18.62 9.95
CA GLN A 591 -9.53 -17.91 9.08
C GLN A 591 -9.72 -18.67 7.76
N ASP A 592 -10.82 -18.40 7.06
CA ASP A 592 -11.09 -18.89 5.70
C ASP A 592 -11.84 -17.83 4.89
N SER A 593 -11.76 -17.91 3.57
CA SER A 593 -12.54 -17.12 2.61
C SER A 593 -14.07 -17.19 2.84
N ASN A 594 -14.60 -18.29 3.36
CA ASN A 594 -16.04 -18.43 3.65
C ASN A 594 -16.43 -18.04 5.09
N ASP A 595 -15.44 -17.81 5.97
CA ASP A 595 -15.65 -17.34 7.35
C ASP A 595 -14.48 -16.46 7.80
N PHE A 596 -14.36 -15.29 7.17
CA PHE A 596 -13.36 -14.29 7.53
C PHE A 596 -13.97 -13.27 8.49
N HIS A 597 -13.56 -13.33 9.76
CA HIS A 597 -14.14 -12.51 10.84
C HIS A 597 -15.67 -12.57 10.91
N GLY A 598 -16.28 -13.72 10.60
CA GLY A 598 -17.74 -13.91 10.59
C GLY A 598 -18.44 -13.54 9.26
N PHE A 599 -17.69 -13.41 8.17
CA PHE A 599 -18.21 -13.06 6.85
C PHE A 599 -17.78 -14.06 5.77
N ASP A 600 -18.73 -14.43 4.93
CA ASP A 600 -18.49 -15.21 3.71
C ASP A 600 -18.09 -14.26 2.58
N LEU A 601 -16.78 -14.15 2.33
CA LEU A 601 -16.24 -13.21 1.34
C LEU A 601 -16.65 -13.61 -0.08
N LEU A 602 -16.67 -14.91 -0.38
CA LEU A 602 -17.00 -15.41 -1.71
C LEU A 602 -18.46 -15.12 -2.07
N LYS A 603 -19.38 -15.30 -1.12
CA LYS A 603 -20.78 -14.90 -1.30
C LYS A 603 -20.95 -13.40 -1.50
N ILE A 604 -20.17 -12.58 -0.79
CA ILE A 604 -20.19 -11.12 -0.95
C ILE A 604 -19.72 -10.75 -2.36
N ILE A 605 -18.60 -11.30 -2.82
CA ILE A 605 -18.06 -11.03 -4.17
C ILE A 605 -19.06 -11.49 -5.23
N ALA A 606 -19.66 -12.67 -5.09
CA ALA A 606 -20.65 -13.20 -6.02
C ALA A 606 -21.92 -12.33 -6.14
N SER A 607 -22.23 -11.49 -5.15
CA SER A 607 -23.40 -10.60 -5.14
C SER A 607 -23.21 -9.28 -5.91
N ASP A 608 -21.99 -9.01 -6.39
CA ASP A 608 -21.67 -7.83 -7.19
C ASP A 608 -22.02 -8.06 -8.67
N GLU A 609 -23.15 -7.51 -9.10
CA GLU A 609 -23.65 -7.66 -10.48
C GLU A 609 -23.03 -6.67 -11.47
N LEU A 610 -22.16 -5.75 -11.01
CA LEU A 610 -21.51 -4.74 -11.86
C LEU A 610 -20.05 -5.08 -12.19
N ARG A 611 -19.45 -6.02 -11.47
CA ARG A 611 -18.04 -6.36 -11.62
C ARG A 611 -17.79 -7.03 -12.96
N LYS A 612 -16.80 -6.53 -13.68
CA LYS A 612 -16.34 -7.13 -14.95
C LYS A 612 -15.06 -7.94 -14.81
N THR A 613 -14.26 -7.63 -13.79
CA THR A 613 -12.93 -8.21 -13.60
C THR A 613 -12.77 -8.68 -12.17
N ILE A 614 -12.27 -9.91 -12.01
CA ILE A 614 -11.78 -10.46 -10.75
C ILE A 614 -10.31 -10.80 -10.93
N THR A 615 -9.48 -10.34 -10.00
CA THR A 615 -8.04 -10.56 -10.00
C THR A 615 -7.59 -11.01 -8.62
N PHE A 616 -6.95 -12.18 -8.54
CA PHE A 616 -6.34 -12.74 -7.34
C PHE A 616 -4.87 -13.04 -7.59
N ASN A 617 -4.04 -11.99 -7.58
CA ASN A 617 -2.60 -12.10 -7.85
C ASN A 617 -1.72 -12.35 -6.62
N ASP A 618 -2.33 -12.35 -5.43
CA ASP A 618 -1.63 -12.34 -4.14
C ASP A 618 -1.76 -13.65 -3.35
N ILE A 619 -2.17 -14.74 -4.00
CA ILE A 619 -2.34 -16.06 -3.37
C ILE A 619 -1.19 -17.03 -3.66
N VAL A 620 -0.04 -16.50 -4.10
CA VAL A 620 1.17 -17.24 -4.50
C VAL A 620 1.78 -17.99 -3.31
N SER A 621 2.08 -19.26 -3.51
CA SER A 621 2.71 -20.15 -2.53
C SER A 621 1.99 -20.21 -1.18
N LEU A 622 0.67 -20.04 -1.16
CA LEU A 622 -0.13 -20.17 0.06
C LEU A 622 -0.55 -21.62 0.25
N ASP A 623 -0.12 -22.25 1.35
CA ASP A 623 -0.44 -23.65 1.67
C ASP A 623 -1.95 -23.92 1.81
N ALA A 624 -2.73 -22.91 2.22
CA ALA A 624 -4.18 -23.04 2.32
C ALA A 624 -4.89 -23.11 0.96
N VAL A 625 -4.21 -22.76 -0.14
CA VAL A 625 -4.77 -22.86 -1.49
C VAL A 625 -4.62 -24.30 -1.97
N ASP A 626 -5.70 -25.06 -1.78
CA ASP A 626 -5.85 -26.43 -2.25
C ASP A 626 -6.83 -26.51 -3.44
N ASP A 627 -7.17 -27.74 -3.84
CA ASP A 627 -8.11 -27.97 -4.94
C ASP A 627 -9.50 -27.36 -4.69
N ASP A 628 -10.00 -27.37 -3.46
CA ASP A 628 -11.33 -26.87 -3.12
C ASP A 628 -11.36 -25.34 -3.14
N VAL A 629 -10.32 -24.68 -2.62
CA VAL A 629 -10.17 -23.23 -2.69
C VAL A 629 -10.07 -22.76 -4.14
N LEU A 630 -9.23 -23.41 -4.95
CA LEU A 630 -9.08 -23.04 -6.37
C LEU A 630 -10.42 -23.13 -7.12
N VAL A 631 -11.14 -24.25 -6.96
CA VAL A 631 -12.46 -24.45 -7.58
C VAL A 631 -13.46 -23.40 -7.11
N THR A 632 -13.46 -23.06 -5.82
CA THR A 632 -14.42 -22.11 -5.27
C THR A 632 -14.15 -20.67 -5.73
N LEU A 633 -12.88 -20.27 -5.89
CA LEU A 633 -12.52 -18.98 -6.47
C LEU A 633 -12.94 -18.90 -7.95
N VAL A 634 -12.72 -19.95 -8.74
CA VAL A 634 -13.12 -19.98 -10.16
C VAL A 634 -14.64 -19.94 -10.34
N LYS A 635 -15.42 -20.51 -9.41
CA LYS A 635 -16.89 -20.41 -9.43
C LYS A 635 -17.42 -18.98 -9.39
N LEU A 636 -16.63 -18.00 -8.94
CA LEU A 636 -17.02 -16.59 -9.03
C LEU A 636 -17.27 -16.14 -10.49
N THR A 637 -16.71 -16.83 -11.47
CA THR A 637 -16.97 -16.59 -12.90
C THR A 637 -18.40 -16.93 -13.32
N GLU A 638 -19.15 -17.73 -12.55
CA GLU A 638 -20.56 -18.03 -12.84
C GLU A 638 -21.45 -16.78 -12.81
N ASN A 639 -20.99 -15.70 -12.17
CA ASN A 639 -21.61 -14.40 -12.27
C ASN A 639 -21.42 -13.85 -13.70
N LYS A 640 -22.53 -13.72 -14.43
CA LYS A 640 -22.58 -13.33 -15.85
C LYS A 640 -22.04 -11.93 -16.17
N SER A 641 -21.79 -11.10 -15.15
CA SER A 641 -21.16 -9.80 -15.33
C SER A 641 -19.64 -9.89 -15.51
N ILE A 642 -19.02 -10.99 -15.07
CA ILE A 642 -17.56 -11.20 -15.13
C ILE A 642 -17.13 -11.54 -16.55
N GLU A 643 -16.31 -10.66 -17.13
CA GLU A 643 -15.71 -10.81 -18.46
C GLU A 643 -14.24 -11.25 -18.36
N THR A 644 -13.54 -10.89 -17.28
CA THR A 644 -12.11 -11.17 -17.07
C THR A 644 -11.87 -11.81 -15.70
N PHE A 645 -11.13 -12.91 -15.69
CA PHE A 645 -10.73 -13.61 -14.46
C PHE A 645 -9.23 -13.91 -14.47
N GLU A 646 -8.53 -13.43 -13.44
CA GLU A 646 -7.09 -13.61 -13.27
C GLU A 646 -6.79 -14.25 -11.92
N LEU A 647 -6.07 -15.36 -11.92
CA LEU A 647 -5.74 -16.12 -10.72
C LEU A 647 -4.26 -16.51 -10.74
N ASN A 648 -3.53 -16.10 -9.70
CA ASN A 648 -2.14 -16.45 -9.51
C ASN A 648 -1.94 -17.37 -8.31
N ALA A 649 -2.01 -18.68 -8.56
CA ALA A 649 -1.74 -19.74 -7.60
C ALA A 649 -0.36 -20.38 -7.83
N LYS A 650 0.61 -19.61 -8.37
CA LYS A 650 2.00 -20.08 -8.58
C LYS A 650 2.56 -20.62 -7.26
N GLY A 651 3.15 -21.81 -7.30
CA GLY A 651 3.79 -22.44 -6.13
C GLY A 651 2.82 -23.00 -5.07
N CYS A 652 1.50 -22.97 -5.27
CA CYS A 652 0.56 -23.59 -4.35
C CYS A 652 0.62 -25.13 -4.46
N ILE A 653 1.37 -25.76 -3.54
CA ILE A 653 1.74 -27.18 -3.62
C ILE A 653 0.56 -28.15 -3.44
N ASN A 654 -0.54 -27.68 -2.85
CA ASN A 654 -1.74 -28.47 -2.56
C ASN A 654 -2.76 -28.45 -3.71
N VAL A 655 -2.47 -27.75 -4.80
CA VAL A 655 -3.24 -27.82 -6.05
C VAL A 655 -2.76 -28.99 -6.89
N THR A 656 -3.70 -29.83 -7.32
CA THR A 656 -3.50 -31.10 -8.01
C THR A 656 -4.35 -31.21 -9.26
N ASN A 657 -4.20 -32.31 -10.00
CA ASN A 657 -5.08 -32.68 -11.12
C ASN A 657 -6.58 -32.61 -10.76
N ALA A 658 -6.96 -32.91 -9.50
CA ALA A 658 -8.36 -32.94 -9.09
C ALA A 658 -9.02 -31.55 -9.10
N ALA A 659 -8.26 -30.46 -8.99
CA ALA A 659 -8.78 -29.12 -9.24
C ALA A 659 -9.21 -28.98 -10.71
N LEU A 660 -8.29 -29.24 -11.64
CA LEU A 660 -8.53 -29.10 -13.09
C LEU A 660 -9.70 -29.93 -13.60
N GLU A 661 -9.91 -31.12 -13.04
CA GLU A 661 -11.06 -31.97 -13.39
C GLU A 661 -12.41 -31.41 -12.96
N ARG A 662 -12.42 -30.55 -11.93
CA ARG A 662 -13.62 -29.95 -11.33
C ARG A 662 -13.85 -28.49 -11.74
N LEU A 663 -12.86 -27.84 -12.35
CA LEU A 663 -13.02 -26.48 -12.84
C LEU A 663 -14.12 -26.43 -13.90
N GLU A 664 -15.02 -25.48 -13.75
CA GLU A 664 -16.01 -25.08 -14.75
C GLU A 664 -15.81 -23.60 -15.00
N ILE A 665 -15.49 -23.23 -16.24
CA ILE A 665 -15.30 -21.84 -16.64
C ILE A 665 -16.60 -21.35 -17.28
N SER A 666 -17.08 -20.19 -16.83
CA SER A 666 -18.32 -19.59 -17.30
C SER A 666 -18.30 -19.30 -18.81
N ASP A 667 -19.45 -19.51 -19.46
CA ASP A 667 -19.67 -19.28 -20.90
C ASP A 667 -19.73 -17.79 -21.31
N THR A 668 -19.62 -16.90 -20.32
CA THR A 668 -19.57 -15.44 -20.53
C THR A 668 -18.15 -14.88 -20.47
N LEU A 669 -17.18 -15.68 -20.03
CA LEU A 669 -15.81 -15.22 -19.82
C LEU A 669 -15.08 -15.02 -21.15
N SER A 670 -14.50 -13.84 -21.35
CA SER A 670 -13.73 -13.51 -22.56
C SER A 670 -12.22 -13.52 -22.31
N ASN A 671 -11.77 -13.27 -21.09
CA ASN A 671 -10.34 -13.28 -20.73
C ASN A 671 -10.10 -14.16 -19.50
N LEU A 672 -9.19 -15.14 -19.65
CA LEU A 672 -8.78 -16.04 -18.58
C LEU A 672 -7.26 -15.99 -18.42
N SER A 673 -6.79 -15.64 -17.22
CA SER A 673 -5.41 -15.82 -16.81
C SER A 673 -5.34 -16.80 -15.64
N LEU A 674 -4.66 -17.93 -15.84
CA LEU A 674 -4.41 -18.94 -14.81
C LEU A 674 -2.91 -19.17 -14.69
N ASN A 675 -2.35 -18.76 -13.55
CA ASN A 675 -0.97 -19.07 -13.21
C ASN A 675 -0.94 -20.19 -12.17
N LEU A 676 -0.56 -21.36 -12.66
CA LEU A 676 -0.41 -22.63 -11.94
C LEU A 676 1.06 -23.09 -11.99
N GLY A 677 1.99 -22.18 -12.27
CA GLY A 677 3.41 -22.48 -12.33
C GLY A 677 3.91 -23.08 -11.03
N TYR A 678 4.86 -24.02 -11.12
CA TYR A 678 5.45 -24.72 -9.98
C TYR A 678 4.47 -25.55 -9.13
N ALA A 679 3.23 -25.76 -9.60
CA ALA A 679 2.31 -26.71 -8.98
C ALA A 679 2.84 -28.14 -9.19
N LYS A 680 3.30 -28.76 -8.10
CA LYS A 680 3.98 -30.07 -8.12
C LYS A 680 3.11 -31.20 -8.65
N ASN A 681 1.79 -31.10 -8.51
CA ASN A 681 0.85 -32.20 -8.71
C ASN A 681 -0.10 -31.99 -9.90
N ILE A 682 0.27 -31.10 -10.84
CA ILE A 682 -0.46 -30.89 -12.10
C ILE A 682 0.32 -31.54 -13.24
N THR A 683 -0.32 -32.51 -13.91
CA THR A 683 0.26 -33.27 -15.03
C THR A 683 -0.08 -32.67 -16.40
N ASN A 684 0.68 -33.05 -17.43
CA ASN A 684 0.41 -32.65 -18.82
C ASN A 684 -1.00 -33.10 -19.26
N ASP A 685 -1.34 -34.37 -19.07
CA ASP A 685 -2.65 -34.94 -19.44
C ASP A 685 -3.83 -34.19 -18.81
N ALA A 686 -3.73 -33.84 -17.52
CA ALA A 686 -4.78 -33.11 -16.82
C ALA A 686 -4.97 -31.69 -17.39
N LEU A 687 -3.86 -31.01 -17.72
CA LEU A 687 -3.90 -29.69 -18.35
C LEU A 687 -4.51 -29.74 -19.76
N ILE A 688 -4.09 -30.70 -20.59
CA ILE A 688 -4.64 -30.89 -21.94
C ILE A 688 -6.14 -31.22 -21.89
N LYS A 689 -6.56 -32.07 -20.95
CA LYS A 689 -7.97 -32.38 -20.71
C LYS A 689 -8.77 -31.16 -20.26
N PHE A 690 -8.22 -30.32 -19.38
CA PHE A 690 -8.85 -29.07 -18.97
C PHE A 690 -9.06 -28.13 -20.18
N ILE A 691 -8.00 -27.86 -20.95
CA ILE A 691 -8.08 -26.94 -22.10
C ILE A 691 -9.09 -27.42 -23.14
N SER A 692 -9.06 -28.72 -23.48
CA SER A 692 -9.94 -29.31 -24.50
C SER A 692 -11.41 -29.40 -24.13
N SER A 693 -11.76 -29.39 -22.83
CA SER A 693 -13.13 -29.69 -22.40
C SER A 693 -13.79 -28.64 -21.49
N LYS A 694 -13.02 -27.70 -20.93
CA LYS A 694 -13.50 -26.75 -19.92
C LYS A 694 -13.43 -25.29 -20.33
N LEU A 695 -12.68 -24.93 -21.39
CA LEU A 695 -12.62 -23.54 -21.86
C LEU A 695 -13.84 -23.19 -22.72
N PRO A 696 -14.47 -22.03 -22.53
CA PRO A 696 -15.69 -21.66 -23.24
C PRO A 696 -15.38 -21.10 -24.64
N GLU A 697 -16.35 -21.20 -25.55
CA GLU A 697 -16.28 -20.62 -26.91
C GLU A 697 -16.24 -19.09 -26.92
N SER A 698 -16.64 -18.44 -25.83
CA SER A 698 -16.56 -17.00 -25.63
C SER A 698 -15.14 -16.48 -25.39
N LEU A 699 -14.19 -17.37 -25.10
CA LEU A 699 -12.85 -16.99 -24.67
C LEU A 699 -12.04 -16.40 -25.85
N GLU A 700 -11.62 -15.14 -25.69
CA GLU A 700 -10.82 -14.41 -26.67
C GLU A 700 -9.34 -14.35 -26.28
N THR A 701 -9.05 -14.31 -24.98
CA THR A 701 -7.69 -14.28 -24.42
C THR A 701 -7.48 -15.42 -23.45
N LEU A 702 -6.42 -16.20 -23.70
CA LEU A 702 -5.94 -17.23 -22.79
C LEU A 702 -4.50 -16.92 -22.38
N ASP A 703 -4.28 -16.75 -21.08
CA ASP A 703 -2.97 -16.55 -20.46
C ASP A 703 -2.72 -17.69 -19.46
N LEU A 704 -1.75 -18.56 -19.78
CA LEU A 704 -1.44 -19.73 -18.97
C LEU A 704 0.03 -19.72 -18.56
N GLU A 705 0.28 -19.79 -17.26
CA GLU A 705 1.60 -20.06 -16.69
C GLU A 705 1.58 -21.42 -16.03
N VAL A 706 2.37 -22.34 -16.57
CA VAL A 706 2.35 -23.77 -16.20
C VAL A 706 3.76 -24.34 -16.07
N SER A 707 4.77 -23.49 -15.87
CA SER A 707 6.17 -23.91 -15.72
C SER A 707 6.35 -25.00 -14.66
N GLY A 708 7.18 -26.00 -14.96
CA GLY A 708 7.46 -27.11 -14.06
C GLY A 708 8.18 -26.67 -12.78
N TYR A 709 7.92 -27.36 -11.68
CA TYR A 709 8.63 -27.16 -10.41
C TYR A 709 10.02 -27.81 -10.46
N LYS A 710 11.06 -27.05 -10.09
CA LYS A 710 12.43 -27.56 -10.03
C LYS A 710 12.67 -28.39 -8.76
N THR A 711 12.92 -29.68 -8.94
CA THR A 711 13.29 -30.63 -7.88
C THR A 711 14.67 -30.35 -7.29
N PRO A 712 14.97 -30.84 -6.07
CA PRO A 712 16.31 -30.76 -5.48
C PRO A 712 17.40 -31.39 -6.36
N GLU A 713 17.05 -32.40 -7.14
CA GLU A 713 17.95 -33.07 -8.10
C GLU A 713 18.22 -32.23 -9.36
N GLY A 714 17.51 -31.11 -9.54
CA GLY A 714 17.66 -30.18 -10.65
C GLY A 714 16.69 -30.38 -11.81
N ASN A 715 15.91 -31.46 -11.81
CA ASN A 715 14.91 -31.78 -12.84
C ASN A 715 13.63 -30.96 -12.65
N TYR A 716 12.87 -30.68 -13.71
CA TYR A 716 11.60 -29.93 -13.64
C TYR A 716 10.38 -30.85 -13.78
N LEU A 717 9.47 -30.87 -12.79
CA LEU A 717 8.26 -31.69 -12.85
C LEU A 717 6.98 -30.85 -12.99
N PRO A 718 6.01 -31.24 -13.85
CA PRO A 718 6.15 -32.31 -14.84
C PRO A 718 7.18 -31.94 -15.91
N ASN A 719 7.85 -32.95 -16.47
CA ASN A 719 8.69 -32.74 -17.64
C ASN A 719 7.76 -32.35 -18.81
N ARG A 720 7.99 -31.19 -19.41
CA ARG A 720 7.22 -30.69 -20.54
C ARG A 720 8.10 -30.76 -21.78
N TYR A 721 7.84 -31.74 -22.64
CA TYR A 721 8.60 -31.97 -23.86
C TYR A 721 7.92 -31.34 -25.09
N SER A 722 8.54 -31.47 -26.26
CA SER A 722 7.93 -31.08 -27.54
C SER A 722 6.53 -31.69 -27.75
N THR A 723 6.33 -32.95 -27.34
CA THR A 723 5.04 -33.65 -27.43
C THR A 723 3.92 -32.97 -26.63
N PHE A 724 4.23 -32.33 -25.50
CA PHE A 724 3.25 -31.54 -24.76
C PHE A 724 2.75 -30.35 -25.59
N LEU A 725 3.65 -29.67 -26.32
CA LEU A 725 3.27 -28.57 -27.19
C LEU A 725 2.49 -29.04 -28.43
N GLU A 726 2.79 -30.23 -28.96
CA GLU A 726 1.98 -30.85 -30.01
C GLU A 726 0.54 -31.12 -29.54
N GLU A 727 0.40 -31.73 -28.36
CA GLU A 727 -0.92 -31.99 -27.76
C GLU A 727 -1.65 -30.69 -27.44
N PHE A 728 -0.95 -29.70 -26.88
CA PHE A 728 -1.49 -28.37 -26.60
C PHE A 728 -2.01 -27.73 -27.88
N ALA A 729 -1.21 -27.71 -28.96
CA ALA A 729 -1.59 -27.16 -30.25
C ALA A 729 -2.89 -27.74 -30.82
N ASN A 730 -3.18 -29.02 -30.54
CA ASN A 730 -4.38 -29.70 -31.02
C ASN A 730 -5.65 -29.35 -30.25
N VAL A 731 -5.53 -28.75 -29.05
CA VAL A 731 -6.66 -28.48 -28.16
C VAL A 731 -6.94 -26.99 -27.92
N ILE A 732 -6.14 -26.09 -28.50
CA ILE A 732 -6.33 -24.64 -28.37
C ILE A 732 -7.71 -24.24 -28.95
N PRO A 733 -8.48 -23.39 -28.25
CA PRO A 733 -9.76 -22.90 -28.77
C PRO A 733 -9.58 -22.16 -30.11
N HIS A 734 -10.38 -22.55 -31.10
CA HIS A 734 -10.26 -22.09 -32.50
C HIS A 734 -10.66 -20.62 -32.74
N HIS A 735 -11.08 -19.90 -31.71
CA HIS A 735 -11.54 -18.51 -31.78
C HIS A 735 -10.64 -17.53 -31.03
N LEU A 736 -9.55 -18.00 -30.41
CA LEU A 736 -8.65 -17.12 -29.63
C LEU A 736 -8.03 -16.03 -30.49
N THR A 737 -7.99 -14.83 -29.92
CA THR A 737 -7.30 -13.66 -30.49
C THR A 737 -5.92 -13.47 -29.87
N THR A 738 -5.78 -13.81 -28.58
CA THR A 738 -4.54 -13.68 -27.83
C THR A 738 -4.24 -14.98 -27.09
N LEU A 739 -3.03 -15.50 -27.30
CA LEU A 739 -2.48 -16.62 -26.55
C LEU A 739 -1.19 -16.18 -25.86
N LYS A 740 -1.14 -16.35 -24.55
CA LYS A 740 0.09 -16.29 -23.76
C LYS A 740 0.33 -17.62 -23.10
N LEU A 741 1.52 -18.18 -23.30
CA LEU A 741 1.93 -19.44 -22.70
C LEU A 741 3.31 -19.28 -22.10
N ASN A 742 3.37 -19.43 -20.77
CA ASN A 742 4.60 -19.57 -20.04
C ASN A 742 4.75 -21.00 -19.54
N SER A 743 5.90 -21.60 -19.78
CA SER A 743 6.15 -23.01 -19.50
C SER A 743 7.63 -23.29 -19.28
N THR A 744 7.96 -24.47 -18.78
CA THR A 744 9.28 -25.09 -19.02
C THR A 744 9.21 -25.89 -20.31
N LEU A 745 10.35 -26.10 -20.95
CA LEU A 745 10.51 -27.00 -22.08
C LEU A 745 11.76 -27.86 -21.81
N ASP A 746 11.54 -28.99 -21.15
CA ASP A 746 12.57 -29.98 -20.84
C ASP A 746 12.93 -30.76 -22.11
N ASP A 747 14.18 -31.14 -22.27
CA ASP A 747 14.77 -31.38 -23.59
C ASP A 747 15.58 -32.69 -23.68
N GLU A 748 15.02 -33.82 -23.24
CA GLU A 748 15.64 -35.12 -23.57
C GLU A 748 15.51 -35.48 -25.06
N ASP A 749 14.63 -34.82 -25.84
CA ASP A 749 14.28 -35.21 -27.22
C ASP A 749 14.62 -34.20 -28.34
N GLY A 750 15.18 -33.01 -28.05
CA GLY A 750 15.73 -32.09 -29.06
C GLY A 750 14.72 -31.52 -30.08
N GLY A 751 13.42 -31.70 -29.85
CA GLY A 751 12.39 -31.54 -30.88
C GLY A 751 11.80 -30.14 -30.95
N LEU A 752 11.94 -29.48 -32.11
CA LEU A 752 11.24 -28.22 -32.44
C LEU A 752 9.78 -28.44 -32.89
N GLU A 753 9.40 -29.69 -33.22
CA GLU A 753 8.16 -29.96 -33.96
C GLU A 753 6.90 -29.49 -33.22
N GLY A 754 6.81 -29.66 -31.89
CA GLY A 754 5.68 -29.16 -31.10
C GLY A 754 5.48 -27.65 -31.16
N LEU A 755 6.56 -26.87 -31.19
CA LEU A 755 6.48 -25.42 -31.38
C LEU A 755 6.06 -25.05 -32.80
N LEU A 756 6.55 -25.76 -33.82
CA LEU A 756 6.13 -25.54 -35.20
C LEU A 756 4.66 -25.90 -35.37
N GLN A 757 4.22 -27.01 -34.78
CA GLN A 757 2.83 -27.44 -34.77
C GLN A 757 1.95 -26.40 -34.08
N LEU A 758 2.38 -25.88 -32.93
CA LEU A 758 1.70 -24.78 -32.24
C LEU A 758 1.57 -23.56 -33.16
N ALA A 759 2.67 -23.05 -33.71
CA ALA A 759 2.68 -21.89 -34.59
C ALA A 759 1.77 -22.07 -35.83
N ARG A 760 1.77 -23.27 -36.43
CA ARG A 760 0.93 -23.61 -37.60
C ARG A 760 -0.54 -23.81 -37.25
N SER A 761 -0.84 -24.23 -36.02
CA SER A 761 -2.20 -24.56 -35.56
C SER A 761 -2.89 -23.38 -34.87
N LEU A 762 -2.22 -22.23 -34.74
CA LEU A 762 -2.85 -21.03 -34.21
C LEU A 762 -4.11 -20.68 -35.00
N PRO A 763 -5.21 -20.34 -34.31
CA PRO A 763 -6.42 -19.85 -34.94
C PRO A 763 -6.17 -18.72 -35.93
N SER A 764 -6.95 -18.67 -37.01
CA SER A 764 -6.88 -17.55 -37.97
C SER A 764 -7.28 -16.20 -37.34
N SER A 765 -8.00 -16.23 -36.23
CA SER A 765 -8.34 -15.08 -35.38
C SER A 765 -7.18 -14.58 -34.52
N THR A 766 -6.12 -15.37 -34.34
CA THR A 766 -5.01 -15.01 -33.45
C THR A 766 -4.20 -13.85 -34.03
N VAL A 767 -4.14 -12.77 -33.26
CA VAL A 767 -3.40 -11.54 -33.57
C VAL A 767 -2.23 -11.31 -32.63
N SER A 768 -2.21 -11.95 -31.46
CA SER A 768 -1.14 -11.80 -30.47
C SER A 768 -0.70 -13.17 -29.93
N LEU A 769 0.60 -13.41 -29.95
CA LEU A 769 1.25 -14.60 -29.40
C LEU A 769 2.39 -14.18 -28.47
N ASP A 770 2.35 -14.67 -27.24
CA ASP A 770 3.42 -14.49 -26.24
C ASP A 770 3.86 -15.86 -25.73
N LEU A 771 5.13 -16.19 -25.91
CA LEU A 771 5.70 -17.46 -25.46
C LEU A 771 6.86 -17.19 -24.50
N THR A 772 6.81 -17.73 -23.29
CA THR A 772 7.93 -17.71 -22.36
C THR A 772 8.33 -19.13 -21.98
N PHE A 773 9.60 -19.49 -22.18
CA PHE A 773 10.16 -20.76 -21.72
C PHE A 773 11.19 -20.52 -20.61
N GLU A 774 10.81 -20.79 -19.36
CA GLU A 774 11.70 -20.62 -18.19
C GLU A 774 12.95 -21.52 -18.24
N GLN A 775 12.89 -22.59 -19.05
CA GLN A 775 13.96 -23.55 -19.32
C GLN A 775 13.80 -24.11 -20.73
N TRP A 776 14.85 -24.08 -21.58
CA TRP A 776 14.88 -24.72 -22.90
C TRP A 776 16.30 -25.13 -23.36
N ASP A 777 16.88 -26.16 -22.74
CA ASP A 777 18.31 -26.44 -22.85
C ASP A 777 18.84 -26.76 -24.25
N ASN A 778 18.09 -27.44 -25.12
CA ASN A 778 18.58 -27.77 -26.48
C ASN A 778 18.03 -26.84 -27.57
N PHE A 779 17.59 -25.63 -27.21
CA PHE A 779 17.37 -24.60 -28.23
C PHE A 779 18.65 -24.40 -29.05
N LYS A 780 18.52 -24.46 -30.38
CA LYS A 780 19.58 -24.14 -31.34
C LYS A 780 19.22 -22.88 -32.10
N SER A 781 20.25 -22.10 -32.44
CA SER A 781 20.11 -20.80 -33.11
C SER A 781 19.21 -20.84 -34.36
N ASP A 782 19.28 -21.88 -35.19
CA ASP A 782 18.48 -22.04 -36.41
C ASP A 782 16.99 -22.28 -36.15
N MET A 783 16.62 -22.77 -34.96
CA MET A 783 15.23 -23.09 -34.63
C MET A 783 14.32 -21.86 -34.61
N ILE A 784 14.83 -20.69 -34.20
CA ILE A 784 14.02 -19.46 -34.15
C ILE A 784 13.58 -19.01 -35.54
N ILE A 785 14.38 -19.30 -36.57
CA ILE A 785 14.08 -18.99 -37.96
C ILE A 785 12.92 -19.85 -38.44
N GLU A 786 12.94 -21.15 -38.10
CA GLU A 786 11.85 -22.07 -38.43
C GLU A 786 10.55 -21.73 -37.71
N ILE A 787 10.62 -21.28 -36.45
CA ILE A 787 9.45 -20.72 -35.74
C ILE A 787 8.91 -19.52 -36.48
N ALA A 788 9.75 -18.53 -36.82
CA ALA A 788 9.34 -17.34 -37.54
C ALA A 788 8.66 -17.68 -38.88
N LYS A 789 9.19 -18.64 -39.64
CA LYS A 789 8.57 -19.13 -40.87
C LYS A 789 7.18 -19.70 -40.62
N ALA A 790 7.01 -20.51 -39.57
CA ALA A 790 5.76 -21.17 -39.21
C ALA A 790 4.66 -20.22 -38.71
N LEU A 791 5.00 -19.02 -38.23
CA LEU A 791 4.01 -18.07 -37.70
C LEU A 791 2.95 -17.69 -38.76
N PRO A 792 1.67 -17.57 -38.37
CA PRO A 792 0.60 -17.21 -39.27
C PRO A 792 0.77 -15.76 -39.75
N SER A 793 0.36 -15.49 -40.99
CA SER A 793 0.44 -14.14 -41.57
C SER A 793 -0.52 -13.15 -40.93
N THR A 794 -1.51 -13.61 -40.15
CA THR A 794 -2.47 -12.77 -39.41
C THR A 794 -1.90 -12.12 -38.16
N LEU A 795 -0.76 -12.62 -37.66
CA LEU A 795 -0.17 -12.21 -36.40
C LEU A 795 0.31 -10.75 -36.45
N GLN A 796 -0.05 -9.97 -35.43
CA GLN A 796 0.32 -8.56 -35.30
C GLN A 796 1.34 -8.35 -34.17
N ASN A 797 1.30 -9.16 -33.13
CA ASN A 797 2.25 -9.09 -32.02
C ASN A 797 2.85 -10.47 -31.78
N PHE A 798 4.18 -10.54 -31.76
CA PHE A 798 4.90 -11.75 -31.39
C PHE A 798 5.96 -11.43 -30.35
N ARG A 799 5.83 -12.04 -29.18
CA ARG A 799 6.85 -12.02 -28.13
C ARG A 799 7.30 -13.44 -27.89
N ILE A 800 8.61 -13.63 -27.80
CA ILE A 800 9.20 -14.89 -27.38
C ILE A 800 10.37 -14.63 -26.42
N CYS A 801 10.33 -15.30 -25.27
CA CYS A 801 11.33 -15.23 -24.23
C CYS A 801 11.76 -16.65 -23.87
N PHE A 802 13.06 -16.93 -23.78
CA PHE A 802 13.50 -18.22 -23.25
C PHE A 802 14.86 -18.16 -22.58
N TYR A 803 15.05 -19.09 -21.64
CA TYR A 803 16.26 -19.20 -20.84
C TYR A 803 16.86 -20.60 -20.99
N ASN A 804 18.19 -20.60 -21.03
CA ASN A 804 19.02 -21.77 -21.30
C ASN A 804 18.82 -22.27 -22.76
N GLY A 805 19.89 -22.71 -23.40
CA GLY A 805 19.96 -22.91 -24.86
C GLY A 805 21.19 -22.27 -25.52
N ASP A 806 21.38 -22.48 -26.83
CA ASP A 806 22.45 -21.88 -27.60
C ASP A 806 22.26 -20.36 -27.75
N HIS A 807 23.37 -19.64 -27.93
CA HIS A 807 23.32 -18.25 -28.33
C HIS A 807 22.89 -18.12 -29.80
N ILE A 808 22.03 -17.14 -30.10
CA ILE A 808 21.67 -16.83 -31.49
C ILE A 808 22.80 -16.01 -32.11
N GLU A 809 23.52 -16.59 -33.08
CA GLU A 809 24.64 -15.96 -33.77
C GLU A 809 24.15 -14.83 -34.70
N ASP A 810 25.02 -13.86 -35.01
CA ASP A 810 24.63 -12.69 -35.82
C ASP A 810 24.07 -13.09 -37.20
N ASN A 811 24.66 -14.09 -37.86
CA ASN A 811 24.14 -14.59 -39.15
C ASN A 811 22.70 -15.11 -39.03
N ASP A 812 22.34 -15.77 -37.93
CA ASP A 812 20.99 -16.29 -37.72
C ASP A 812 20.03 -15.15 -37.34
N MET A 813 20.52 -14.09 -36.68
CA MET A 813 19.76 -12.85 -36.48
C MET A 813 19.45 -12.16 -37.81
N GLU A 814 20.39 -12.12 -38.77
CA GLU A 814 20.16 -11.59 -40.13
C GLU A 814 19.07 -12.41 -40.86
N MET A 815 19.15 -13.74 -40.78
CA MET A 815 18.14 -14.63 -41.38
C MET A 815 16.77 -14.47 -40.70
N LEU A 816 16.73 -14.39 -39.37
CA LEU A 816 15.51 -14.11 -38.62
C LEU A 816 14.91 -12.78 -39.03
N ALA A 817 15.72 -11.72 -39.15
CA ALA A 817 15.26 -10.40 -39.59
C ALA A 817 14.65 -10.45 -40.99
N SER A 818 15.26 -11.20 -41.92
CA SER A 818 14.68 -11.45 -43.24
C SER A 818 13.32 -12.13 -43.16
N GLU A 819 13.15 -13.17 -42.32
CA GLU A 819 11.86 -13.85 -42.19
C GLU A 819 10.79 -12.98 -41.51
N ILE A 820 11.17 -12.22 -40.49
CA ILE A 820 10.27 -11.27 -39.82
C ILE A 820 9.84 -10.15 -40.77
N SER A 821 10.73 -9.67 -41.65
CA SER A 821 10.38 -8.67 -42.67
C SER A 821 9.28 -9.14 -43.64
N ASN A 822 9.15 -10.46 -43.84
CA ASN A 822 8.09 -11.04 -44.66
C ASN A 822 6.73 -11.08 -43.94
N LYS A 823 6.67 -10.84 -42.62
CA LYS A 823 5.43 -10.81 -41.83
C LYS A 823 4.80 -9.42 -41.87
N VAL A 824 4.22 -9.07 -43.01
CA VAL A 824 3.70 -7.71 -43.30
C VAL A 824 2.66 -7.16 -42.32
N ASN A 825 1.95 -8.03 -41.58
CA ASN A 825 0.96 -7.61 -40.58
C ASN A 825 1.56 -7.45 -39.17
N LEU A 826 2.80 -7.88 -38.96
CA LEU A 826 3.47 -7.79 -37.67
C LEU A 826 3.79 -6.33 -37.37
N LYS A 827 3.29 -5.85 -36.23
CA LYS A 827 3.45 -4.49 -35.71
C LYS A 827 4.41 -4.44 -34.53
N SER A 828 4.50 -5.53 -33.78
CA SER A 828 5.38 -5.68 -32.61
C SER A 828 6.11 -7.01 -32.65
N PHE A 829 7.41 -6.96 -32.37
CA PHE A 829 8.27 -8.12 -32.20
C PHE A 829 9.18 -7.89 -30.98
N THR A 830 9.26 -8.87 -30.10
CA THR A 830 10.17 -8.86 -28.95
C THR A 830 10.80 -10.24 -28.81
N LEU A 831 12.12 -10.27 -28.66
CA LEU A 831 12.90 -11.50 -28.47
C LEU A 831 13.86 -11.29 -27.31
N TYR A 832 13.71 -12.09 -26.26
CA TYR A 832 14.70 -12.16 -25.18
C TYR A 832 15.25 -13.58 -25.05
N THR A 833 16.58 -13.71 -25.02
CA THR A 833 17.24 -15.00 -24.83
C THR A 833 18.39 -14.89 -23.83
N ARG A 834 18.61 -15.95 -23.06
CA ARG A 834 19.79 -16.13 -22.20
C ARG A 834 20.34 -17.54 -22.40
N SER A 835 21.59 -17.67 -22.87
CA SER A 835 22.19 -18.98 -23.17
C SER A 835 22.45 -19.84 -21.92
N HIS A 836 22.82 -21.11 -22.08
CA HIS A 836 23.11 -22.04 -20.97
C HIS A 836 24.42 -21.74 -20.19
N GLY A 837 25.10 -20.62 -20.47
CA GLY A 837 26.31 -20.21 -19.74
C GLY A 837 27.57 -21.03 -19.99
N GLY A 838 27.53 -22.05 -20.86
CA GLY A 838 28.66 -22.95 -21.14
C GLY A 838 29.87 -22.27 -21.80
N TYR A 839 29.76 -21.00 -22.17
CA TYR A 839 30.85 -20.14 -22.66
C TYR A 839 31.68 -19.53 -21.52
N GLY A 840 31.38 -19.86 -20.26
CA GLY A 840 31.96 -19.22 -19.06
C GLY A 840 31.22 -17.96 -18.61
N TYR A 841 30.22 -17.51 -19.38
CA TYR A 841 29.28 -16.43 -19.05
C TYR A 841 27.99 -16.61 -19.88
N TYR A 842 26.92 -15.93 -19.45
CA TYR A 842 25.64 -15.92 -20.17
C TYR A 842 25.71 -14.95 -21.35
N LYS A 843 25.46 -15.45 -22.57
CA LYS A 843 25.22 -14.58 -23.74
C LYS A 843 23.72 -14.30 -23.85
N MET A 844 23.35 -13.08 -24.22
CA MET A 844 21.95 -12.65 -24.29
C MET A 844 21.63 -11.94 -25.61
N ARG A 845 20.39 -12.07 -26.07
CA ARG A 845 19.76 -11.17 -27.04
C ARG A 845 18.56 -10.52 -26.36
N ASP A 846 18.39 -9.21 -26.53
CA ASP A 846 17.31 -8.44 -25.91
C ASP A 846 16.76 -7.45 -26.94
N ILE A 847 15.97 -7.96 -27.88
CA ILE A 847 15.31 -7.19 -28.92
C ILE A 847 13.96 -6.71 -28.40
N LYS A 848 13.78 -5.39 -28.31
CA LYS A 848 12.61 -4.76 -27.68
C LYS A 848 11.57 -4.30 -28.66
N SER A 849 11.88 -4.30 -29.96
CA SER A 849 10.96 -3.80 -30.99
C SER A 849 11.18 -4.45 -32.35
N LEU A 850 10.17 -4.29 -33.21
CA LEU A 850 10.24 -4.68 -34.62
C LEU A 850 11.33 -3.93 -35.40
N GLU A 851 11.54 -2.65 -35.11
CA GLU A 851 12.59 -1.85 -35.76
C GLU A 851 13.99 -2.39 -35.43
N GLU A 852 14.21 -2.79 -34.18
CA GLU A 852 15.51 -3.28 -33.71
C GLU A 852 15.93 -4.58 -34.41
N ILE A 853 15.01 -5.55 -34.59
CA ILE A 853 15.33 -6.77 -35.34
C ILE A 853 15.58 -6.48 -36.82
N LEU A 854 14.82 -5.57 -37.43
CA LEU A 854 14.96 -5.26 -38.86
C LEU A 854 16.31 -4.57 -39.18
N ASN A 855 16.97 -3.96 -38.20
CA ASN A 855 18.32 -3.40 -38.39
C ASN A 855 19.39 -4.47 -38.65
N PHE A 856 19.14 -5.74 -38.35
CA PHE A 856 20.01 -6.84 -38.75
C PHE A 856 19.89 -7.20 -40.24
N SER A 857 18.87 -6.70 -40.94
CA SER A 857 18.72 -6.93 -42.39
C SER A 857 19.40 -5.86 -43.26
N ALA A 858 20.08 -4.88 -42.65
CA ALA A 858 20.60 -3.68 -43.28
C ALA A 858 22.07 -3.76 -43.74
#